data_AF-A0AAV6ZW79-F1
#
_entry.id   AF-A0AAV6ZW79-F1
#
_cell.length_a   1.000
_cell.length_b   1.000
_cell.length_c   1.000
_cell.angle_alpha   90.00
_cell.angle_beta   90.00
_cell.angle_gamma   90.00
#
_symmetry.space_group_name_H-M   'P 1'
#
loop_
_entity.id
_entity.type
_entity.pdbx_description
1 polymer ?
#
loop_
_entity_poly.entity_id
_entity_poly.type
_entity_poly.pdbx_seq_one_letter_code
_entity_poly.pdbx_strand_id
1 'polypeptide(L)'
;MTENQVRDIWEELGVGHNGYLNKQELATVCKNIGLEDLCDEELEDLFHKLDRDGDGRVSFQEFQAGLFSHTPLPTASTPLKRKHQLYQVEENSHNTASQSLLSGYGGFHLFSSIDDGSGFGNPEQIMIIWEEEGIQDSKDILMSLDFNVEEHVNLLELTTALDNEIISTKNRIYLATLASYKHELHHQQSQKEQIIKERDKVKQDLDRAEKRNLQLADEVDDHNSVMESLNESKIKDLEQEYKQRLSMVRTELETEKDNFLQQYEQQKKKLETDLSNFQMEEAFLREKLSLSIKENSRLQKEMVEVVGKLSEAEHQVLKLQTSIDNILKEKKLVDPHGAELFTQEEKFAEIIRQYEIQCRELRDRNDELQIQLETLRSQLSESRYSRLLAKMKDNKLLHHKTKDKIDDGHKTPTKKGISLKPRRSASAAGSCGLPPSTMNMEVELTKHQVKELEQEIQDLKIQLETKVNYYERELELVKANFEKERKDTEQNFKLEITELEEQKADLEELNTKYQEVIDSLREQLPKSGHIQEMEKKFEKERAAMEEYYAKEISALAQRLTKEKEQLEEDLRRTHQHELHSVRMELDRLSDDNTFLRNKVERLQQEITNLDDLNKKYRIQIEDFCKETENAHGKLEDINKQNQEYQDELSRLNTQHQAEIKNLKIKLEEITEQRDDASSSLAQIQEAINALEEEKLQQEMSWQKEREHLEHELQISKQENEKYWDELCQLNTQSLQLTSTVSDLSSQREVSYENIQELNARLRELSDGKHESDSQIEQLQAKLNVQEREILHSRSEWEREKAQLQSNLQISLQEADKTRSELLQLNCLVSKLKAENASHQEDVRQMEGRLREMTQQEQEAAATIQRLQNQLGTVEREKAQQEENWQQVRERLEHDLQLAKNKIENLILKHKQEKQDLLTGLDETNKQLLVMVSLQDEISSLKQVKESLEGQCQSVSKLLKETAEQVKQIEELKCKVKEAQEECQNWKERHDELKSELDESHDKLLDANSRMTLVQSQHMREVQQLKEKAHSSVPREQVTQLQNRILEEQQKVQQLQERMRFHAEQTNRQLAVQQEEHEKLLRRMEERMQDVEMNLKNVRIMLQEKVDQLNEQLEKNAKSDLLLKDLYVENAQLMKALQVTEQRQKNAEKKNYLLEDKIAALNKVLKKIAPASLTV
;
A
#
# COMPACT_ATOMS: atom_id res chain seq x y z
N MET A 1 -0.33 35.47 -38.08
CA MET A 1 -0.22 34.44 -39.15
C MET A 1 0.81 33.42 -38.67
N THR A 2 0.37 32.23 -38.28
CA THR A 2 1.26 31.12 -37.89
C THR A 2 1.86 30.46 -39.12
N GLU A 3 2.98 29.75 -38.97
CA GLU A 3 3.68 29.05 -40.06
C GLU A 3 2.77 28.11 -40.88
N ASN A 4 1.80 27.47 -40.21
CA ASN A 4 0.81 26.62 -40.87
C ASN A 4 -0.15 27.44 -41.76
N GLN A 5 -0.58 28.62 -41.32
CA GLN A 5 -1.48 29.47 -42.13
C GLN A 5 -0.80 30.00 -43.40
N VAL A 6 0.50 30.27 -43.36
CA VAL A 6 1.25 30.71 -44.55
C VAL A 6 1.45 29.56 -45.53
N ARG A 7 1.68 28.33 -45.04
CA ARG A 7 1.74 27.12 -45.90
C ARG A 7 0.38 26.79 -46.52
N ASP A 8 -0.69 26.90 -45.74
CA ASP A 8 -2.05 26.67 -46.22
C ASP A 8 -2.38 27.64 -47.37
N ILE A 9 -1.96 28.92 -47.26
CA ILE A 9 -2.09 29.91 -48.34
C ILE A 9 -1.23 29.53 -49.56
N TRP A 10 0.00 29.06 -49.37
CA TRP A 10 0.85 28.64 -50.51
C TRP A 10 0.29 27.42 -51.23
N GLU A 11 -0.27 26.45 -50.49
CA GLU A 11 -0.95 25.27 -51.05
C GLU A 11 -2.26 25.63 -51.75
N GLU A 12 -3.07 26.53 -51.17
CA GLU A 12 -4.32 27.00 -51.76
C GLU A 12 -4.09 27.80 -53.05
N LEU A 13 -2.98 28.51 -53.14
CA LEU A 13 -2.60 29.30 -54.32
C LEU A 13 -1.76 28.54 -55.35
N GLY A 14 -1.33 27.31 -55.06
CA GLY A 14 -0.54 26.48 -55.97
C GLY A 14 0.86 27.05 -56.26
N VAL A 15 1.49 27.69 -55.27
CA VAL A 15 2.79 28.35 -55.39
C VAL A 15 3.81 27.76 -54.39
N GLY A 16 5.10 27.84 -54.70
CA GLY A 16 6.15 27.39 -53.75
C GLY A 16 6.30 25.87 -53.60
N HIS A 17 5.87 25.07 -54.58
CA HIS A 17 5.95 23.60 -54.57
C HIS A 17 7.36 23.00 -54.39
N ASN A 18 8.41 23.81 -54.62
CA ASN A 18 9.80 23.44 -54.42
C ASN A 18 10.40 24.01 -53.10
N GLY A 19 9.58 24.64 -52.25
CA GLY A 19 9.98 25.26 -50.99
C GLY A 19 10.42 26.74 -51.09
N TYR A 20 10.41 27.32 -52.30
CA TYR A 20 10.86 28.69 -52.57
C TYR A 20 9.86 29.41 -53.49
N LEU A 21 9.73 30.72 -53.33
CA LEU A 21 8.94 31.57 -54.24
C LEU A 21 9.84 32.22 -55.28
N ASN A 22 9.45 32.09 -56.55
CA ASN A 22 10.01 32.92 -57.63
C ASN A 22 9.26 34.26 -57.74
N LYS A 23 9.79 35.21 -58.51
CA LYS A 23 9.20 36.56 -58.66
C LYS A 23 7.72 36.55 -59.08
N GLN A 24 7.33 35.64 -59.97
CA GLN A 24 5.95 35.53 -60.47
C GLN A 24 5.01 34.91 -59.43
N GLU A 25 5.50 33.94 -58.67
CA GLU A 25 4.78 33.32 -57.56
C GLU A 25 4.60 34.30 -56.39
N LEU A 26 5.61 35.13 -56.08
CA LEU A 26 5.50 36.18 -55.07
C LEU A 26 4.43 37.22 -55.45
N ALA A 27 4.33 37.61 -56.72
CA ALA A 27 3.27 38.50 -57.21
C ALA A 27 1.87 37.91 -56.96
N THR A 28 1.74 36.61 -57.20
CA THR A 28 0.49 35.86 -57.02
C THR A 28 0.10 35.80 -55.54
N VAL A 29 1.08 35.63 -54.64
CA VAL A 29 0.87 35.68 -53.19
C VAL A 29 0.46 37.09 -52.74
N CYS A 30 1.13 38.15 -53.20
CA CYS A 30 0.80 39.53 -52.87
C CYS A 30 -0.62 39.91 -53.31
N LYS A 31 -1.03 39.52 -54.51
CA LYS A 31 -2.37 39.78 -55.04
C LYS A 31 -3.46 39.12 -54.18
N ASN A 32 -3.26 37.88 -53.76
CA ASN A 32 -4.22 37.16 -52.93
C ASN A 32 -4.26 37.62 -51.46
N ILE A 33 -3.19 38.25 -50.97
CA ILE A 33 -3.16 38.89 -49.63
C ILE A 33 -3.79 40.30 -49.68
N GLY A 34 -4.26 40.77 -50.85
CA GLY A 34 -4.96 42.05 -51.02
C GLY A 34 -4.04 43.22 -51.36
N LEU A 35 -2.79 42.97 -51.77
CA LEU A 35 -1.89 43.98 -52.35
C LEU A 35 -2.06 43.99 -53.87
N GLU A 36 -3.23 44.42 -54.35
CA GLU A 36 -3.61 44.30 -55.77
C GLU A 36 -2.94 45.34 -56.70
N ASP A 37 -2.28 46.38 -56.16
CA ASP A 37 -1.74 47.53 -56.91
C ASP A 37 -0.21 47.72 -56.80
N LEU A 38 0.58 46.65 -56.63
CA LEU A 38 2.05 46.77 -56.67
C LEU A 38 2.55 46.88 -58.12
N CYS A 39 3.26 47.97 -58.44
CA CYS A 39 3.90 48.12 -59.74
C CYS A 39 5.08 47.15 -59.91
N ASP A 40 5.43 46.76 -61.15
CA ASP A 40 6.52 45.81 -61.43
C ASP A 40 7.87 46.21 -60.79
N GLU A 41 8.13 47.52 -60.65
CA GLU A 41 9.32 48.06 -59.98
C GLU A 41 9.27 47.86 -58.45
N GLU A 42 8.10 48.02 -57.84
CA GLU A 42 7.90 47.84 -56.38
C GLU A 42 7.93 46.37 -55.99
N LEU A 43 7.43 45.50 -56.88
CA LEU A 43 7.54 44.05 -56.73
C LEU A 43 9.00 43.58 -56.83
N GLU A 44 9.80 44.17 -57.73
CA GLU A 44 11.23 43.87 -57.85
C GLU A 44 12.00 44.32 -56.61
N ASP A 45 11.71 45.51 -56.10
CA ASP A 45 12.28 46.01 -54.85
C ASP A 45 11.87 45.16 -53.65
N LEU A 46 10.63 44.66 -53.61
CA LEU A 46 10.16 43.75 -52.57
C LEU A 46 10.88 42.40 -52.66
N PHE A 47 11.03 41.86 -53.88
CA PHE A 47 11.75 40.62 -54.12
C PHE A 47 13.20 40.72 -53.65
N HIS A 48 13.92 41.78 -54.02
CA HIS A 48 15.29 42.04 -53.58
C HIS A 48 15.43 42.32 -52.07
N LYS A 49 14.38 42.85 -51.41
CA LYS A 49 14.38 43.04 -49.95
C LYS A 49 14.13 41.74 -49.19
N LEU A 50 13.41 40.80 -49.79
CA LEU A 50 13.10 39.50 -49.19
C LEU A 50 14.22 38.48 -49.45
N ASP A 51 14.78 38.45 -50.65
CA ASP A 51 15.94 37.62 -51.04
C ASP A 51 17.22 38.17 -50.39
N ARG A 52 17.47 37.74 -49.14
CA ARG A 52 18.59 38.25 -48.32
C ARG A 52 19.89 37.55 -48.63
N ASP A 53 19.83 36.30 -49.08
CA ASP A 53 20.99 35.52 -49.46
C ASP A 53 21.42 35.73 -50.92
N GLY A 54 20.59 36.39 -51.73
CA GLY A 54 20.88 36.81 -53.10
C GLY A 54 20.88 35.63 -54.08
N ASP A 55 20.19 34.55 -53.74
CA ASP A 55 20.15 33.32 -54.55
C ASP A 55 19.15 33.39 -55.73
N GLY A 56 18.41 34.50 -55.82
CA GLY A 56 17.42 34.76 -56.86
C GLY A 56 16.07 34.07 -56.59
N ARG A 57 15.82 33.63 -55.36
CA ARG A 57 14.59 32.98 -54.88
C ARG A 57 14.29 33.49 -53.47
N VAL A 58 13.03 33.39 -53.03
CA VAL A 58 12.65 33.76 -51.66
C VAL A 58 12.25 32.51 -50.90
N SER A 59 13.01 32.13 -49.89
CA SER A 59 12.67 31.00 -49.02
C SER A 59 11.51 31.32 -48.09
N PHE A 60 10.86 30.29 -47.54
CA PHE A 60 9.78 30.45 -46.56
C PHE A 60 10.20 31.27 -45.34
N GLN A 61 11.44 31.10 -44.86
CA GLN A 61 11.97 31.83 -43.71
C GLN A 61 12.21 33.31 -44.03
N GLU A 62 12.65 33.61 -45.24
CA GLU A 62 12.85 34.99 -45.72
C GLU A 62 11.52 35.73 -45.92
N PHE A 63 10.53 35.06 -46.52
CA PHE A 63 9.18 35.60 -46.67
C PHE A 63 8.55 35.92 -45.30
N GLN A 64 8.67 35.00 -44.33
CA GLN A 64 8.20 35.21 -42.96
C GLN A 64 8.96 36.36 -42.28
N ALA A 65 10.29 36.37 -42.35
CA ALA A 65 11.09 37.44 -41.74
C ALA A 65 10.78 38.82 -42.33
N GLY A 66 10.49 38.90 -43.63
CA GLY A 66 10.07 40.12 -44.30
C GLY A 66 8.68 40.60 -43.86
N LEU A 67 7.68 39.72 -43.90
CA LEU A 67 6.29 40.02 -43.52
C LEU A 67 6.14 40.41 -42.05
N PHE A 68 6.96 39.84 -41.15
CA PHE A 68 6.91 40.07 -39.70
C PHE A 68 7.97 41.05 -39.17
N SER A 69 8.83 41.61 -40.03
CA SER A 69 9.79 42.65 -39.61
C SER A 69 9.15 44.03 -39.38
N HIS A 70 7.89 44.20 -39.75
CA HIS A 70 7.08 45.33 -39.36
C HIS A 70 5.71 44.88 -38.85
N THR A 71 5.63 44.60 -37.55
CA THR A 71 4.36 44.80 -36.83
C THR A 71 4.62 45.51 -35.49
N PRO A 72 4.01 46.69 -35.28
CA PRO A 72 3.98 47.41 -34.00
C PRO A 72 3.30 46.57 -32.92
N LEU A 73 3.69 46.80 -31.67
CA LEU A 73 3.13 46.15 -30.49
C LEU A 73 1.60 46.41 -30.30
N PRO A 74 0.90 45.49 -29.60
CA PRO A 74 -0.55 45.39 -29.57
C PRO A 74 -1.20 46.08 -28.36
N THR A 75 -2.44 46.50 -28.58
CA THR A 75 -3.40 47.12 -27.67
C THR A 75 -4.31 46.09 -26.97
N ALA A 76 -4.74 46.36 -25.73
CA ALA A 76 -6.02 45.89 -25.16
C ALA A 76 -6.58 47.02 -24.27
N SER A 77 -7.58 47.79 -24.70
CA SER A 77 -9.05 47.55 -24.54
C SER A 77 -9.45 47.61 -23.05
N THR A 78 -10.30 48.52 -22.54
CA THR A 78 -11.72 48.83 -22.86
C THR A 78 -12.23 49.91 -21.85
N PRO A 79 -13.46 50.51 -21.91
CA PRO A 79 -14.09 51.30 -22.98
C PRO A 79 -14.86 52.59 -22.51
N LEU A 80 -15.34 53.37 -23.50
CA LEU A 80 -16.50 54.30 -23.51
C LEU A 80 -16.37 55.76 -22.97
N LYS A 81 -16.04 56.69 -23.89
CA LYS A 81 -17.00 57.71 -24.39
C LYS A 81 -16.54 58.42 -25.68
N ARG A 82 -17.31 58.17 -26.75
CA ARG A 82 -17.68 59.01 -27.92
C ARG A 82 -16.90 60.31 -28.19
N LYS A 83 -16.34 60.43 -29.40
CA LYS A 83 -16.98 61.11 -30.57
C LYS A 83 -16.21 60.85 -31.88
N HIS A 84 -17.00 60.56 -32.93
CA HIS A 84 -16.87 60.74 -34.39
C HIS A 84 -15.47 60.84 -35.01
N GLN A 85 -15.04 59.88 -35.85
CA GLN A 85 -15.47 59.59 -37.25
C GLN A 85 -15.02 60.68 -38.24
N LEU A 86 -14.11 60.32 -39.16
CA LEU A 86 -14.37 60.00 -40.59
C LEU A 86 -13.14 60.38 -41.46
N TYR A 87 -12.76 59.45 -42.34
CA TYR A 87 -11.96 59.53 -43.59
C TYR A 87 -10.81 60.54 -43.75
N GLN A 88 -9.65 60.03 -44.16
CA GLN A 88 -8.90 60.67 -45.25
C GLN A 88 -9.50 60.18 -46.58
N VAL A 89 -9.95 61.12 -47.40
CA VAL A 89 -9.92 61.01 -48.87
C VAL A 89 -8.93 62.08 -49.32
N GLU A 90 -8.12 61.64 -50.28
CA GLU A 90 -6.97 62.25 -50.94
C GLU A 90 -7.16 63.72 -51.33
N GLU A 91 -6.09 64.51 -51.24
CA GLU A 91 -5.47 65.14 -52.42
C GLU A 91 -4.26 66.00 -52.00
N ASN A 92 -3.33 66.10 -52.92
CA ASN A 92 -2.10 66.89 -52.88
C ASN A 92 -2.28 68.31 -52.30
N SER A 93 -1.32 68.76 -51.47
CA SER A 93 -0.45 69.91 -51.77
C SER A 93 0.09 70.59 -50.49
N HIS A 94 1.40 70.49 -50.31
CA HIS A 94 2.32 71.49 -49.75
C HIS A 94 2.10 72.11 -48.34
N ASN A 95 3.03 71.75 -47.44
CA ASN A 95 3.75 72.62 -46.52
C ASN A 95 2.99 73.72 -45.76
N THR A 96 2.58 73.42 -44.51
CA THR A 96 2.49 74.45 -43.46
C THR A 96 3.66 74.23 -42.49
N ALA A 97 4.73 74.99 -42.72
CA ALA A 97 5.79 75.14 -41.75
C ALA A 97 5.20 75.60 -40.41
N SER A 98 5.40 74.84 -39.35
CA SER A 98 5.19 75.32 -37.98
C SER A 98 6.08 76.55 -37.78
N GLN A 99 5.45 77.73 -37.79
CA GLN A 99 6.13 79.00 -37.56
C GLN A 99 6.80 78.99 -36.19
N SER A 100 8.12 79.15 -36.27
CA SER A 100 9.07 79.33 -35.19
C SER A 100 8.68 80.55 -34.34
N LEU A 101 8.54 80.36 -33.02
CA LEU A 101 8.37 81.42 -32.00
C LEU A 101 9.62 82.29 -31.80
N LEU A 102 10.46 82.43 -32.82
CA LEU A 102 11.68 83.24 -32.83
C LEU A 102 11.82 83.95 -34.19
N SER A 103 10.85 84.79 -34.53
CA SER A 103 11.09 85.97 -35.35
C SER A 103 10.85 87.21 -34.48
N GLY A 104 11.92 87.71 -33.89
CA GLY A 104 11.95 89.05 -33.34
C GLY A 104 12.02 90.03 -34.49
N TYR A 105 11.08 90.98 -34.51
CA TYR A 105 10.85 92.06 -35.48
C TYR A 105 10.21 91.68 -36.82
N GLY A 106 8.90 91.98 -36.97
CA GLY A 106 8.25 92.25 -38.26
C GLY A 106 6.78 91.81 -38.39
N GLY A 107 5.82 92.73 -38.19
CA GLY A 107 4.42 92.68 -38.69
C GLY A 107 3.36 92.00 -37.80
N PHE A 108 2.26 92.69 -37.48
CA PHE A 108 1.08 92.09 -36.82
C PHE A 108 0.17 91.41 -37.86
N HIS A 109 -0.09 90.10 -37.80
CA HIS A 109 -1.02 89.44 -38.75
C HIS A 109 -2.46 89.98 -38.60
N LEU A 110 -2.84 90.92 -39.47
CA LEU A 110 -4.07 91.73 -39.37
C LEU A 110 -5.34 91.05 -39.88
N PHE A 111 -5.22 89.85 -40.44
CA PHE A 111 -6.24 89.18 -41.23
C PHE A 111 -6.37 87.69 -40.89
N SER A 112 -6.13 87.29 -39.64
CA SER A 112 -6.19 85.87 -39.25
C SER A 112 -7.62 85.29 -39.35
N SER A 113 -8.63 86.15 -39.45
CA SER A 113 -10.03 85.76 -39.66
C SER A 113 -10.34 85.24 -41.07
N ILE A 114 -9.51 85.60 -42.07
CA ILE A 114 -9.66 85.20 -43.48
C ILE A 114 -8.48 84.35 -43.97
N ASP A 115 -7.42 84.22 -43.16
CA ASP A 115 -6.33 83.31 -43.41
C ASP A 115 -6.76 81.87 -43.08
N ASP A 116 -6.89 81.04 -44.10
CA ASP A 116 -7.14 79.60 -44.00
C ASP A 116 -5.88 78.79 -43.64
N GLY A 117 -4.77 79.48 -43.38
CA GLY A 117 -3.45 78.91 -43.11
C GLY A 117 -2.51 78.93 -44.31
N SER A 118 -2.96 79.45 -45.46
CA SER A 118 -2.15 79.63 -46.66
C SER A 118 -1.29 80.91 -46.64
N GLY A 119 -1.62 81.89 -45.79
CA GLY A 119 -0.97 83.20 -45.77
C GLY A 119 -1.44 84.16 -46.88
N PHE A 120 -2.40 83.74 -47.70
CA PHE A 120 -3.04 84.54 -48.74
C PHE A 120 -4.52 84.71 -48.44
N GLY A 121 -5.09 85.85 -48.81
CA GLY A 121 -6.50 86.15 -48.61
C GLY A 121 -7.14 86.68 -49.88
N ASN A 122 -8.44 86.41 -50.03
CA ASN A 122 -9.19 86.94 -51.15
C ASN A 122 -9.35 88.47 -50.98
N PRO A 123 -8.91 89.30 -51.95
CA PRO A 123 -9.05 90.76 -51.88
C PRO A 123 -10.49 91.20 -51.66
N GLU A 124 -11.49 90.46 -52.15
CA GLU A 124 -12.91 90.78 -51.94
C GLU A 124 -13.32 90.66 -50.45
N GLN A 125 -12.74 89.71 -49.71
CA GLN A 125 -12.99 89.57 -48.27
C GLN A 125 -12.29 90.65 -47.46
N ILE A 126 -11.10 91.07 -47.88
CA ILE A 126 -10.36 92.21 -47.28
C ILE A 126 -11.15 93.50 -47.50
N MET A 127 -11.70 93.69 -48.71
CA MET A 127 -12.56 94.82 -49.02
C MET A 127 -13.83 94.84 -48.18
N ILE A 128 -14.47 93.69 -47.96
CA ILE A 128 -15.63 93.57 -47.07
C ILE A 128 -15.28 93.98 -45.64
N ILE A 129 -14.15 93.50 -45.09
CA ILE A 129 -13.70 93.89 -43.73
C ILE A 129 -13.50 95.40 -43.62
N TRP A 130 -12.92 96.03 -44.65
CA TRP A 130 -12.73 97.48 -44.67
C TRP A 130 -14.04 98.25 -44.90
N GLU A 131 -14.94 97.75 -45.74
CA GLU A 131 -16.27 98.33 -46.00
C GLU A 131 -17.19 98.27 -44.77
N GLU A 132 -17.15 97.16 -44.02
CA GLU A 132 -17.87 97.00 -42.76
C GLU A 132 -17.41 98.00 -41.69
N GLU A 133 -16.14 98.42 -41.76
CA GLU A 133 -15.56 99.49 -40.93
C GLU A 133 -15.70 100.89 -41.57
N GLY A 134 -16.46 101.00 -42.67
CA GLY A 134 -16.89 102.27 -43.27
C GLY A 134 -15.97 102.82 -44.37
N ILE A 135 -15.07 102.01 -44.92
CA ILE A 135 -14.12 102.40 -45.97
C ILE A 135 -14.71 101.98 -47.33
N GLN A 136 -15.16 102.95 -48.13
CA GLN A 136 -15.85 102.67 -49.41
C GLN A 136 -14.92 102.54 -50.62
N ASP A 137 -13.66 102.97 -50.50
CA ASP A 137 -12.69 102.96 -51.61
C ASP A 137 -11.64 101.85 -51.43
N SER A 138 -12.05 100.71 -50.86
CA SER A 138 -11.15 99.59 -50.49
C SER A 138 -10.35 99.04 -51.69
N LYS A 139 -10.95 99.06 -52.88
CA LYS A 139 -10.30 98.67 -54.13
C LYS A 139 -9.16 99.60 -54.52
N ASP A 140 -9.38 100.92 -54.40
CA ASP A 140 -8.38 101.93 -54.73
C ASP A 140 -7.21 101.91 -53.74
N ILE A 141 -7.47 101.54 -52.48
CA ILE A 141 -6.45 101.40 -51.43
C ILE A 141 -5.52 100.22 -51.73
N LEU A 142 -6.05 99.06 -52.13
CA LEU A 142 -5.24 97.89 -52.53
C LEU A 142 -4.39 98.20 -53.77
N MET A 143 -4.99 98.83 -54.78
CA MET A 143 -4.26 99.22 -56.00
C MET A 143 -3.19 100.29 -55.72
N SER A 144 -3.41 101.19 -54.77
CA SER A 144 -2.42 102.22 -54.38
C SER A 144 -1.23 101.65 -53.61
N LEU A 145 -1.38 100.45 -53.05
CA LEU A 145 -0.33 99.68 -52.37
C LEU A 145 0.34 98.66 -53.31
N ASP A 146 0.12 98.78 -54.62
CA ASP A 146 0.61 97.89 -55.69
C ASP A 146 0.11 96.43 -55.60
N PHE A 147 -1.02 96.16 -54.94
CA PHE A 147 -1.65 94.83 -54.94
C PHE A 147 -2.67 94.69 -56.07
N ASN A 148 -2.61 93.55 -56.77
CA ASN A 148 -3.57 93.20 -57.81
C ASN A 148 -4.88 92.69 -57.18
N VAL A 149 -6.02 93.20 -57.66
CA VAL A 149 -7.35 92.88 -57.12
C VAL A 149 -7.94 91.61 -57.77
N GLU A 150 -7.35 91.13 -58.87
CA GLU A 150 -7.78 89.92 -59.57
C GLU A 150 -7.08 88.63 -59.06
N GLU A 151 -6.03 88.76 -58.24
CA GLU A 151 -5.26 87.64 -57.67
C GLU A 151 -5.33 87.64 -56.13
N HIS A 152 -4.95 86.51 -55.51
CA HIS A 152 -4.95 86.39 -54.05
C HIS A 152 -3.89 87.31 -53.44
N VAL A 153 -4.27 88.08 -52.41
CA VAL A 153 -3.39 89.04 -51.77
C VAL A 153 -2.59 88.35 -50.67
N ASN A 154 -1.27 88.48 -50.72
CA ASN A 154 -0.41 88.03 -49.64
C ASN A 154 -0.68 88.86 -48.38
N LEU A 155 -1.26 88.23 -47.35
CA LEU A 155 -1.74 88.91 -46.15
C LEU A 155 -0.61 89.45 -45.29
N LEU A 156 0.57 88.83 -45.34
CA LEU A 156 1.75 89.30 -44.62
C LEU A 156 2.35 90.52 -45.32
N GLU A 157 2.46 90.50 -46.64
CA GLU A 157 2.94 91.65 -47.41
C GLU A 157 1.98 92.83 -47.30
N LEU A 158 0.66 92.58 -47.38
CA LEU A 158 -0.36 93.60 -47.17
C LEU A 158 -0.28 94.18 -45.75
N THR A 159 -0.18 93.34 -44.73
CA THR A 159 0.06 93.76 -43.35
C THR A 159 1.28 94.67 -43.25
N THR A 160 2.41 94.28 -43.86
CA THR A 160 3.64 95.09 -43.81
C THR A 160 3.51 96.40 -44.59
N ALA A 161 2.77 96.41 -45.70
CA ALA A 161 2.50 97.63 -46.48
C ALA A 161 1.60 98.60 -45.70
N LEU A 162 0.56 98.09 -45.03
CA LEU A 162 -0.30 98.84 -44.13
C LEU A 162 0.47 99.37 -42.91
N ASP A 163 1.39 98.59 -42.36
CA ASP A 163 2.26 98.97 -41.22
C ASP A 163 3.29 100.04 -41.60
N ASN A 164 3.86 99.98 -42.80
CA ASN A 164 4.80 100.99 -43.29
C ASN A 164 4.13 102.35 -43.53
N GLU A 165 2.86 102.35 -43.96
CA GLU A 165 2.06 103.56 -44.18
C GLU A 165 1.52 104.19 -42.88
N ILE A 166 1.57 103.49 -41.72
CA ILE A 166 1.22 104.07 -40.40
C ILE A 166 2.13 105.27 -40.04
N ILE A 167 3.35 105.31 -40.58
CA ILE A 167 4.36 106.33 -40.26
C ILE A 167 4.15 107.62 -41.09
N SER A 168 3.34 107.58 -42.15
CA SER A 168 3.04 108.73 -43.02
C SER A 168 1.77 109.46 -42.58
N THR A 169 1.84 110.78 -42.36
CA THR A 169 0.72 111.55 -41.78
C THR A 169 -0.44 111.75 -42.76
N LYS A 170 -1.62 111.22 -42.36
CA LYS A 170 -2.97 111.43 -42.92
C LYS A 170 -3.15 110.97 -44.37
N ASN A 171 -3.05 109.66 -44.57
CA ASN A 171 -3.45 109.02 -45.82
C ASN A 171 -4.64 108.04 -45.59
N ARG A 172 -5.44 107.80 -46.63
CA ARG A 172 -6.64 106.92 -46.58
C ARG A 172 -6.28 105.47 -46.19
N ILE A 173 -5.05 105.07 -46.47
CA ILE A 173 -4.46 103.77 -46.11
C ILE A 173 -4.40 103.57 -44.59
N TYR A 174 -4.12 104.63 -43.81
CA TYR A 174 -4.07 104.56 -42.34
C TYR A 174 -5.42 104.14 -41.71
N LEU A 175 -6.54 104.56 -42.31
CA LEU A 175 -7.87 104.15 -41.85
C LEU A 175 -8.11 102.66 -42.12
N ALA A 176 -7.66 102.14 -43.25
CA ALA A 176 -7.71 100.71 -43.56
C ALA A 176 -6.83 99.89 -42.62
N THR A 177 -5.64 100.39 -42.27
CA THR A 177 -4.79 99.73 -41.27
C THR A 177 -5.50 99.66 -39.91
N LEU A 178 -6.02 100.78 -39.40
CA LEU A 178 -6.75 100.81 -38.12
C LEU A 178 -8.00 99.92 -38.11
N ALA A 179 -8.76 99.91 -39.21
CA ALA A 179 -9.92 99.03 -39.39
C ALA A 179 -9.52 97.55 -39.29
N SER A 180 -8.41 97.17 -39.94
CA SER A 180 -7.88 95.81 -39.89
C SER A 180 -7.45 95.42 -38.46
N TYR A 181 -6.77 96.31 -37.73
CA TYR A 181 -6.36 96.06 -36.33
C TYR A 181 -7.56 95.89 -35.41
N LYS A 182 -8.60 96.71 -35.61
CA LYS A 182 -9.82 96.65 -34.82
C LYS A 182 -10.60 95.36 -35.08
N HIS A 183 -10.71 94.95 -36.34
CA HIS A 183 -11.35 93.70 -36.73
C HIS A 183 -10.62 92.49 -36.13
N GLU A 184 -9.30 92.44 -36.23
CA GLU A 184 -8.48 91.36 -35.69
C GLU A 184 -8.62 91.25 -34.16
N LEU A 185 -8.62 92.37 -33.44
CA LEU A 185 -8.85 92.38 -31.99
C LEU A 185 -10.24 91.83 -31.62
N HIS A 186 -11.29 92.19 -32.37
CA HIS A 186 -12.63 91.67 -32.15
C HIS A 186 -12.73 90.17 -32.46
N HIS A 187 -12.06 89.70 -33.49
CA HIS A 187 -12.01 88.29 -33.84
C HIS A 187 -11.31 87.47 -32.75
N GLN A 188 -10.11 87.87 -32.33
CA GLN A 188 -9.35 87.21 -31.27
C GLN A 188 -10.11 87.21 -29.92
N GLN A 189 -10.80 88.30 -29.60
CA GLN A 189 -11.64 88.36 -28.40
C GLN A 189 -12.84 87.40 -28.48
N SER A 190 -13.49 87.33 -29.64
CA SER A 190 -14.61 86.40 -29.87
C SER A 190 -14.17 84.94 -29.78
N GLN A 191 -13.00 84.60 -30.35
CA GLN A 191 -12.42 83.25 -30.24
C GLN A 191 -12.11 82.89 -28.78
N LYS A 192 -11.49 83.80 -28.02
CA LYS A 192 -11.21 83.59 -26.59
C LYS A 192 -12.48 83.34 -25.79
N GLU A 193 -13.54 84.12 -26.03
CA GLU A 193 -14.82 83.93 -25.36
C GLU A 193 -15.47 82.59 -25.73
N GLN A 194 -15.35 82.15 -26.98
CA GLN A 194 -15.83 80.84 -27.42
C GLN A 194 -15.08 79.70 -26.72
N ILE A 195 -13.75 79.75 -26.69
CA ILE A 195 -12.91 78.76 -26.01
C ILE A 195 -13.22 78.70 -24.51
N ILE A 196 -13.46 79.86 -23.88
CA ILE A 196 -13.87 79.93 -22.47
C ILE A 196 -15.20 79.20 -22.24
N LYS A 197 -16.21 79.44 -23.09
CA LYS A 197 -17.52 78.76 -23.00
C LYS A 197 -17.40 77.25 -23.20
N GLU A 198 -16.59 76.81 -24.17
CA GLU A 198 -16.37 75.40 -24.44
C GLU A 198 -15.65 74.71 -23.28
N ARG A 199 -14.59 75.32 -22.74
CA ARG A 199 -13.89 74.85 -21.55
C ARG A 199 -14.84 74.69 -20.36
N ASP A 200 -15.66 75.70 -20.09
CA ASP A 200 -16.55 75.69 -18.91
C ASP A 200 -17.68 74.64 -19.07
N LYS A 201 -18.16 74.43 -20.30
CA LYS A 201 -19.08 73.33 -20.62
C LYS A 201 -18.44 71.96 -20.41
N VAL A 202 -17.20 71.76 -20.88
CA VAL A 202 -16.47 70.50 -20.70
C VAL A 202 -16.21 70.23 -19.22
N LYS A 203 -15.86 71.25 -18.42
CA LYS A 203 -15.73 71.12 -16.96
C LYS A 203 -17.04 70.67 -16.31
N GLN A 204 -18.16 71.28 -16.67
CA GLN A 204 -19.45 70.88 -16.12
C GLN A 204 -19.83 69.45 -16.51
N ASP A 205 -19.53 69.04 -17.73
CA ASP A 205 -19.79 67.67 -18.19
C ASP A 205 -18.86 66.66 -17.52
N LEU A 206 -17.62 67.04 -17.21
CA LEU A 206 -16.69 66.27 -16.39
C LEU A 206 -17.22 66.11 -14.96
N ASP A 207 -17.63 67.18 -14.30
CA ASP A 207 -18.20 67.13 -12.93
C ASP A 207 -19.43 66.21 -12.86
N ARG A 208 -20.28 66.24 -13.90
CA ARG A 208 -21.45 65.34 -13.99
C ARG A 208 -21.03 63.88 -14.19
N ALA A 209 -19.96 63.65 -14.96
CA ALA A 209 -19.42 62.31 -15.17
C ALA A 209 -18.79 61.76 -13.89
N GLU A 210 -18.01 62.57 -13.17
CA GLU A 210 -17.40 62.22 -11.89
C GLU A 210 -18.47 61.89 -10.83
N LYS A 211 -19.53 62.70 -10.73
CA LYS A 211 -20.65 62.40 -9.81
C LYS A 211 -21.33 61.07 -10.11
N ARG A 212 -21.54 60.74 -11.39
CA ARG A 212 -22.11 59.44 -11.75
C ARG A 212 -21.14 58.29 -11.47
N ASN A 213 -19.84 58.51 -11.64
CA ASN A 213 -18.84 57.50 -11.34
C ASN A 213 -18.79 57.20 -9.83
N LEU A 214 -18.88 58.24 -8.99
CA LEU A 214 -19.00 58.08 -7.53
C LEU A 214 -20.27 57.30 -7.14
N GLN A 215 -21.42 57.61 -7.74
CA GLN A 215 -22.66 56.85 -7.48
C GLN A 215 -22.55 55.38 -7.90
N LEU A 216 -21.91 55.10 -9.03
CA LEU A 216 -21.68 53.72 -9.46
C LEU A 216 -20.71 52.99 -8.52
N ALA A 217 -19.71 53.69 -7.98
CA ALA A 217 -18.82 53.13 -6.97
C ALA A 217 -19.59 52.78 -5.69
N ASP A 218 -20.43 53.70 -5.20
CA ASP A 218 -21.29 53.46 -4.03
C ASP A 218 -22.26 52.29 -4.27
N GLU A 219 -22.88 52.19 -5.45
CA GLU A 219 -23.77 51.07 -5.81
C GLU A 219 -23.03 49.73 -5.91
N VAL A 220 -21.79 49.73 -6.41
CA VAL A 220 -20.94 48.53 -6.44
C VAL A 220 -20.54 48.11 -5.03
N ASP A 221 -20.19 49.05 -4.16
CA ASP A 221 -19.84 48.77 -2.77
C ASP A 221 -21.04 48.22 -1.99
N ASP A 222 -22.24 48.78 -2.19
CA ASP A 222 -23.48 48.26 -1.61
C ASP A 222 -23.80 46.85 -2.13
N HIS A 223 -23.63 46.60 -3.44
CA HIS A 223 -23.86 45.28 -4.02
C HIS A 223 -22.84 44.25 -3.49
N ASN A 224 -21.57 44.63 -3.38
CA ASN A 224 -20.52 43.79 -2.81
C ASN A 224 -20.82 43.47 -1.35
N SER A 225 -21.23 44.45 -0.54
CA SER A 225 -21.62 44.24 0.86
C SER A 225 -22.80 43.27 1.01
N VAL A 226 -23.83 43.40 0.15
CA VAL A 226 -24.96 42.45 0.13
C VAL A 226 -24.49 41.06 -0.29
N MET A 227 -23.65 40.94 -1.33
CA MET A 227 -23.11 39.68 -1.80
C MET A 227 -22.24 38.99 -0.74
N GLU A 228 -21.39 39.75 -0.04
CA GLU A 228 -20.57 39.27 1.07
C GLU A 228 -21.45 38.75 2.21
N SER A 229 -22.48 39.51 2.61
CA SER A 229 -23.40 39.07 3.67
C SER A 229 -24.17 37.78 3.31
N LEU A 230 -24.57 37.63 2.04
CA LEU A 230 -25.23 36.43 1.54
C LEU A 230 -24.27 35.23 1.51
N ASN A 231 -23.03 35.46 1.06
CA ASN A 231 -21.99 34.44 1.05
C ASN A 231 -21.62 34.00 2.47
N GLU A 232 -21.49 34.92 3.41
CA GLU A 232 -21.28 34.60 4.83
C GLU A 232 -22.43 33.77 5.40
N SER A 233 -23.68 34.11 5.09
CA SER A 233 -24.84 33.31 5.53
C SER A 233 -24.80 31.90 4.95
N LYS A 234 -24.52 31.77 3.64
CA LYS A 234 -24.45 30.48 2.96
C LYS A 234 -23.30 29.61 3.50
N ILE A 235 -22.16 30.21 3.83
CA ILE A 235 -21.04 29.52 4.49
C ILE A 235 -21.47 29.04 5.88
N LYS A 236 -22.12 29.89 6.69
CA LYS A 236 -22.62 29.50 8.02
C LYS A 236 -23.62 28.34 7.96
N ASP A 237 -24.55 28.37 7.00
CA ASP A 237 -25.53 27.30 6.82
C ASP A 237 -24.86 25.98 6.42
N LEU A 238 -23.89 26.03 5.49
CA LEU A 238 -23.08 24.86 5.11
C LEU A 238 -22.24 24.34 6.27
N GLU A 239 -21.59 25.21 7.04
CA GLU A 239 -20.86 24.82 8.24
C GLU A 239 -21.76 24.16 9.28
N GLN A 240 -22.98 24.64 9.45
CA GLN A 240 -23.97 24.04 10.36
C GLN A 240 -24.41 22.67 9.86
N GLU A 241 -24.65 22.50 8.55
CA GLU A 241 -24.98 21.22 7.95
C GLU A 241 -23.83 20.21 8.10
N TYR A 242 -22.58 20.64 7.87
CA TYR A 242 -21.40 19.80 8.10
C TYR A 242 -21.23 19.43 9.57
N LYS A 243 -21.46 20.37 10.50
CA LYS A 243 -21.46 20.08 11.95
C LYS A 243 -22.53 19.04 12.31
N GLN A 244 -23.73 19.15 11.75
CA GLN A 244 -24.81 18.18 11.97
C GLN A 244 -24.46 16.80 11.39
N ARG A 245 -23.95 16.73 10.15
CA ARG A 245 -23.50 15.47 9.53
C ARG A 245 -22.37 14.81 10.32
N LEU A 246 -21.39 15.59 10.78
CA LEU A 246 -20.33 15.09 11.64
C LEU A 246 -20.87 14.58 12.98
N SER A 247 -21.87 15.25 13.56
CA SER A 247 -22.53 14.78 14.77
C SER A 247 -23.26 13.46 14.53
N MET A 248 -23.97 13.31 13.41
CA MET A 248 -24.66 12.06 13.06
C MET A 248 -23.69 10.91 12.87
N VAL A 249 -22.62 11.09 12.07
CA VAL A 249 -21.61 10.04 11.85
C VAL A 249 -20.91 9.66 13.15
N ARG A 250 -20.62 10.63 14.04
CA ARG A 250 -20.07 10.34 15.37
C ARG A 250 -21.03 9.49 16.20
N THR A 251 -22.33 9.80 16.21
CA THR A 251 -23.31 8.97 16.92
C THR A 251 -23.46 7.59 16.31
N GLU A 252 -23.44 7.47 14.98
CA GLU A 252 -23.48 6.17 14.29
C GLU A 252 -22.25 5.32 14.65
N LEU A 253 -21.05 5.91 14.61
CA LEU A 253 -19.81 5.23 15.01
C LEU A 253 -19.85 4.78 16.48
N GLU A 254 -20.38 5.62 17.39
CA GLU A 254 -20.52 5.25 18.80
C GLU A 254 -21.50 4.09 18.96
N THR A 255 -22.62 4.10 18.24
CA THR A 255 -23.58 2.98 18.27
C THR A 255 -23.01 1.71 17.65
N GLU A 256 -22.19 1.79 16.60
CA GLU A 256 -21.51 0.62 16.04
C GLU A 256 -20.48 0.05 17.03
N LYS A 257 -19.70 0.91 17.70
CA LYS A 257 -18.78 0.49 18.76
C LYS A 257 -19.51 -0.22 19.90
N ASP A 258 -20.62 0.35 20.37
CA ASP A 258 -21.45 -0.26 21.42
C ASP A 258 -22.00 -1.62 20.96
N ASN A 259 -22.44 -1.73 19.71
CA ASN A 259 -22.91 -2.99 19.13
C ASN A 259 -21.80 -4.04 19.05
N PHE A 260 -20.58 -3.65 18.64
CA PHE A 260 -19.43 -4.55 18.61
C PHE A 260 -19.02 -5.01 20.02
N LEU A 261 -18.99 -4.10 20.99
CA LEU A 261 -18.73 -4.43 22.39
C LEU A 261 -19.79 -5.39 22.93
N GLN A 262 -21.06 -5.16 22.64
CA GLN A 262 -22.13 -6.06 23.05
C GLN A 262 -22.01 -7.45 22.42
N GLN A 263 -21.67 -7.53 21.12
CA GLN A 263 -21.42 -8.81 20.44
C GLN A 263 -20.22 -9.55 21.05
N TYR A 264 -19.14 -8.82 21.35
CA TYR A 264 -17.96 -9.37 22.01
C TYR A 264 -18.31 -9.91 23.41
N GLU A 265 -19.04 -9.16 24.22
CA GLU A 265 -19.50 -9.63 25.54
C GLU A 265 -20.41 -10.86 25.45
N GLN A 266 -21.28 -10.93 24.44
CA GLN A 266 -22.11 -12.11 24.21
C GLN A 266 -21.29 -13.33 23.84
N GLN A 267 -20.27 -13.19 22.98
CA GLN A 267 -19.37 -14.29 22.64
C GLN A 267 -18.53 -14.71 23.85
N LYS A 268 -18.01 -13.76 24.62
CA LYS A 268 -17.29 -14.02 25.86
C LYS A 268 -18.14 -14.82 26.85
N LYS A 269 -19.39 -14.40 27.08
CA LYS A 269 -20.33 -15.12 27.96
C LYS A 269 -20.60 -16.54 27.48
N LYS A 270 -20.76 -16.77 26.17
CA LYS A 270 -20.93 -18.11 25.59
C LYS A 270 -19.70 -18.99 25.86
N LEU A 271 -18.51 -18.46 25.62
CA LEU A 271 -17.25 -19.18 25.90
C LEU A 271 -17.07 -19.47 27.39
N GLU A 272 -17.42 -18.52 28.27
CA GLU A 272 -17.41 -18.73 29.72
C GLU A 272 -18.39 -19.83 30.15
N THR A 273 -19.59 -19.89 29.55
CA THR A 273 -20.55 -20.98 29.82
C THR A 273 -20.04 -22.33 29.31
N ASP A 274 -19.43 -22.37 28.13
CA ASP A 274 -18.89 -23.61 27.56
C ASP A 274 -17.69 -24.11 28.38
N LEU A 275 -16.80 -23.21 28.83
CA LEU A 275 -15.70 -23.55 29.73
C LEU A 275 -16.22 -24.12 31.06
N SER A 276 -17.27 -23.53 31.64
CA SER A 276 -17.91 -24.05 32.85
C SER A 276 -18.51 -25.44 32.62
N ASN A 277 -19.16 -25.67 31.48
CA ASN A 277 -19.69 -26.98 31.10
C ASN A 277 -18.57 -28.02 30.95
N PHE A 278 -17.48 -27.68 30.27
CA PHE A 278 -16.33 -28.59 30.13
C PHE A 278 -15.66 -28.89 31.47
N GLN A 279 -15.56 -27.92 32.38
CA GLN A 279 -15.05 -28.15 33.73
C GLN A 279 -15.95 -29.12 34.52
N MET A 280 -17.28 -29.01 34.36
CA MET A 280 -18.23 -29.93 34.98
C MET A 280 -18.12 -31.33 34.38
N GLU A 281 -17.97 -31.45 33.05
CA GLU A 281 -17.74 -32.73 32.38
C GLU A 281 -16.41 -33.37 32.79
N GLU A 282 -15.34 -32.57 32.90
CA GLU A 282 -14.04 -33.04 33.38
C GLU A 282 -14.14 -33.56 34.81
N ALA A 283 -14.83 -32.83 35.71
CA ALA A 283 -15.06 -33.27 37.08
C ALA A 283 -15.85 -34.58 37.12
N PHE A 284 -16.90 -34.70 36.31
CA PHE A 284 -17.70 -35.92 36.18
C PHE A 284 -16.88 -37.11 35.67
N LEU A 285 -16.05 -36.91 34.65
CA LEU A 285 -15.17 -37.96 34.11
C LEU A 285 -14.09 -38.37 35.12
N ARG A 286 -13.51 -37.41 35.85
CA ARG A 286 -12.55 -37.69 36.94
C ARG A 286 -13.20 -38.50 38.06
N GLU A 287 -14.43 -38.19 38.45
CA GLU A 287 -15.18 -38.96 39.43
C GLU A 287 -15.45 -40.38 38.93
N LYS A 288 -15.90 -40.54 37.68
CA LYS A 288 -16.12 -41.85 37.07
C LYS A 288 -14.83 -42.68 37.01
N LEU A 289 -13.71 -42.07 36.65
CA LEU A 289 -12.40 -42.72 36.66
C LEU A 289 -12.01 -43.19 38.07
N SER A 290 -12.23 -42.35 39.10
CA SER A 290 -11.99 -42.71 40.51
C SER A 290 -12.84 -43.90 40.95
N LEU A 291 -14.12 -43.93 40.55
CA LEU A 291 -15.01 -45.07 40.82
C LEU A 291 -14.52 -46.35 40.14
N SER A 292 -14.13 -46.28 38.86
CA SER A 292 -13.57 -47.42 38.14
C SER A 292 -12.25 -47.90 38.75
N ILE A 293 -11.38 -47.00 39.23
CA ILE A 293 -10.14 -47.37 39.94
C ILE A 293 -10.47 -48.10 41.25
N LYS A 294 -11.44 -47.60 42.03
CA LYS A 294 -11.87 -48.25 43.26
C LYS A 294 -12.41 -49.66 42.99
N GLU A 295 -13.24 -49.81 41.97
CA GLU A 295 -13.77 -51.10 41.55
C GLU A 295 -12.66 -52.05 41.07
N ASN A 296 -11.70 -51.56 40.28
CA ASN A 296 -10.56 -52.36 39.86
C ASN A 296 -9.71 -52.80 41.05
N SER A 297 -9.51 -51.94 42.06
CA SER A 297 -8.83 -52.32 43.31
C SER A 297 -9.60 -53.38 44.10
N ARG A 298 -10.94 -53.33 44.10
CA ARG A 298 -11.80 -54.34 44.74
C ARG A 298 -11.67 -55.68 44.01
N LEU A 299 -11.77 -55.67 42.68
CA LEU A 299 -11.62 -56.86 41.85
C LEU A 299 -10.21 -57.46 41.98
N GLN A 300 -9.16 -56.64 42.08
CA GLN A 300 -7.81 -57.12 42.34
C GLN A 300 -7.70 -57.81 43.70
N LYS A 301 -8.32 -57.26 44.76
CA LYS A 301 -8.35 -57.90 46.08
C LYS A 301 -9.10 -59.24 46.04
N GLU A 302 -10.25 -59.28 45.38
CA GLU A 302 -11.03 -60.51 45.18
C GLU A 302 -10.23 -61.55 44.38
N MET A 303 -9.50 -61.13 43.35
CA MET A 303 -8.61 -62.01 42.58
C MET A 303 -7.51 -62.59 43.45
N VAL A 304 -6.84 -61.78 44.27
CA VAL A 304 -5.81 -62.25 45.21
C VAL A 304 -6.39 -63.25 46.21
N GLU A 305 -7.58 -62.99 46.74
CA GLU A 305 -8.26 -63.90 47.66
C GLU A 305 -8.61 -65.23 46.98
N VAL A 306 -9.12 -65.20 45.76
CA VAL A 306 -9.43 -66.40 44.96
C VAL A 306 -8.16 -67.18 44.62
N VAL A 307 -7.07 -66.49 44.25
CA VAL A 307 -5.76 -67.12 44.02
C VAL A 307 -5.22 -67.76 45.30
N GLY A 308 -5.39 -67.11 46.45
CA GLY A 308 -5.04 -67.67 47.76
C GLY A 308 -5.82 -68.96 48.04
N LYS A 309 -7.14 -68.94 47.89
CA LYS A 309 -8.01 -70.12 48.02
C LYS A 309 -7.65 -71.23 47.02
N LEU A 310 -7.29 -70.87 45.79
CA LEU A 310 -6.83 -71.82 44.78
C LEU A 310 -5.52 -72.47 45.23
N SER A 311 -4.54 -71.69 45.71
CA SER A 311 -3.27 -72.22 46.20
C SER A 311 -3.44 -73.14 47.43
N GLU A 312 -4.39 -72.84 48.30
CA GLU A 312 -4.76 -73.70 49.42
C GLU A 312 -5.40 -75.01 48.93
N ALA A 313 -6.32 -74.93 47.97
CA ALA A 313 -6.92 -76.10 47.34
C ALA A 313 -5.87 -76.94 46.59
N GLU A 314 -4.94 -76.31 45.86
CA GLU A 314 -3.81 -76.97 45.21
C GLU A 314 -2.90 -77.65 46.22
N HIS A 315 -2.63 -77.01 47.37
CA HIS A 315 -1.85 -77.64 48.44
C HIS A 315 -2.60 -78.83 49.05
N GLN A 316 -3.92 -78.74 49.23
CA GLN A 316 -4.74 -79.87 49.66
C GLN A 316 -4.73 -81.00 48.64
N VAL A 317 -4.84 -80.69 47.33
CA VAL A 317 -4.72 -81.65 46.24
C VAL A 317 -3.34 -82.30 46.26
N LEU A 318 -2.25 -81.54 46.40
CA LEU A 318 -0.89 -82.08 46.53
C LEU A 318 -0.75 -83.00 47.75
N LYS A 319 -1.34 -82.64 48.90
CA LYS A 319 -1.37 -83.50 50.09
C LYS A 319 -2.14 -84.80 49.85
N LEU A 320 -3.29 -84.72 49.19
CA LEU A 320 -4.08 -85.87 48.78
C LEU A 320 -3.32 -86.69 47.74
N GLN A 321 -2.62 -86.07 46.80
CA GLN A 321 -1.79 -86.69 45.79
C GLN A 321 -0.62 -87.43 46.43
N THR A 322 0.07 -86.84 47.42
CA THR A 322 1.11 -87.53 48.19
C THR A 322 0.54 -88.66 49.04
N SER A 323 -0.67 -88.50 49.58
CA SER A 323 -1.36 -89.59 50.30
C SER A 323 -1.73 -90.73 49.34
N ILE A 324 -2.20 -90.41 48.13
CA ILE A 324 -2.48 -91.37 47.06
C ILE A 324 -1.20 -92.01 46.54
N ASP A 325 -0.10 -91.27 46.39
CA ASP A 325 1.21 -91.79 45.97
C ASP A 325 1.82 -92.68 47.05
N ASN A 326 1.58 -92.37 48.33
CA ASN A 326 1.96 -93.22 49.45
C ASN A 326 1.09 -94.49 49.48
N ILE A 327 -0.22 -94.38 49.24
CA ILE A 327 -1.12 -95.54 49.07
C ILE A 327 -0.73 -96.35 47.83
N LEU A 328 -0.37 -95.72 46.70
CA LEU A 328 0.09 -96.38 45.47
C LEU A 328 1.47 -97.00 45.65
N LYS A 329 2.35 -96.41 46.48
CA LYS A 329 3.61 -97.04 46.92
C LYS A 329 3.34 -98.24 47.84
N GLU A 330 2.34 -98.18 48.71
CA GLU A 330 1.86 -99.34 49.52
C GLU A 330 1.12 -100.38 48.67
N LYS A 331 0.51 -99.99 47.53
CA LYS A 331 -0.20 -100.84 46.57
C LYS A 331 0.68 -101.34 45.42
N LYS A 332 2.00 -101.09 45.46
CA LYS A 332 3.00 -101.72 44.57
C LYS A 332 3.33 -103.17 44.96
N LEU A 333 2.48 -103.80 45.75
CA LEU A 333 2.22 -105.23 45.71
C LEU A 333 0.74 -105.46 45.40
N VAL A 334 0.48 -106.19 44.31
CA VAL A 334 -0.80 -106.80 43.88
C VAL A 334 -1.75 -105.88 43.08
N ASP A 335 -1.66 -105.88 41.74
CA ASP A 335 -2.48 -106.72 40.82
C ASP A 335 -2.50 -106.14 39.37
N PRO A 336 -2.55 -106.98 38.30
CA PRO A 336 -2.47 -106.55 36.90
C PRO A 336 -3.85 -106.56 36.20
N HIS A 337 -4.56 -105.42 36.13
CA HIS A 337 -5.79 -105.30 35.31
C HIS A 337 -6.02 -103.91 34.66
N GLY A 338 -4.95 -103.15 34.35
CA GLY A 338 -5.04 -101.82 33.73
C GLY A 338 -5.46 -101.77 32.24
N ALA A 339 -6.02 -102.84 31.69
CA ALA A 339 -6.32 -102.96 30.25
C ALA A 339 -7.76 -102.54 29.86
N GLU A 340 -8.67 -102.31 30.81
CA GLU A 340 -10.07 -101.94 30.50
C GLU A 340 -10.36 -100.42 30.55
N LEU A 341 -9.44 -99.59 31.05
CA LEU A 341 -9.63 -98.14 31.20
C LEU A 341 -9.51 -97.34 29.89
N PHE A 342 -8.77 -97.84 28.89
CA PHE A 342 -8.64 -97.16 27.59
C PHE A 342 -9.95 -97.18 26.76
N THR A 343 -10.89 -98.07 27.06
CA THR A 343 -12.18 -98.15 26.31
C THR A 343 -13.26 -97.19 26.82
N GLN A 344 -13.07 -96.58 27.99
CA GLN A 344 -13.97 -95.54 28.51
C GLN A 344 -13.54 -94.13 28.08
N GLU A 345 -12.24 -93.87 27.95
CA GLU A 345 -11.74 -92.58 27.45
C GLU A 345 -12.16 -92.29 26.00
N GLU A 346 -12.16 -93.30 25.12
CA GLU A 346 -12.69 -93.13 23.75
C GLU A 346 -14.19 -92.80 23.72
N LYS A 347 -14.97 -93.30 24.68
CA LYS A 347 -16.42 -92.99 24.77
C LYS A 347 -16.67 -91.57 25.27
N PHE A 348 -15.86 -91.07 26.20
CA PHE A 348 -15.93 -89.67 26.62
C PHE A 348 -15.45 -88.72 25.52
N ALA A 349 -14.42 -89.08 24.77
CA ALA A 349 -13.97 -88.31 23.62
C ALA A 349 -15.06 -88.20 22.53
N GLU A 350 -15.81 -89.26 22.27
CA GLU A 350 -16.92 -89.24 21.30
C GLU A 350 -18.11 -88.39 21.80
N ILE A 351 -18.44 -88.44 23.09
CA ILE A 351 -19.48 -87.60 23.69
C ILE A 351 -19.10 -86.12 23.62
N ILE A 352 -17.85 -85.76 23.92
CA ILE A 352 -17.35 -84.39 23.80
C ILE A 352 -17.44 -83.92 22.34
N ARG A 353 -17.04 -84.76 21.39
CA ARG A 353 -17.12 -84.45 19.95
C ARG A 353 -18.55 -84.20 19.48
N GLN A 354 -19.53 -84.95 20.00
CA GLN A 354 -20.95 -84.71 19.72
C GLN A 354 -21.47 -83.42 20.34
N TYR A 355 -21.05 -83.08 21.55
CA TYR A 355 -21.39 -81.80 22.19
C TYR A 355 -20.76 -80.61 21.44
N GLU A 356 -19.55 -80.74 20.92
CA GLU A 356 -18.91 -79.70 20.10
C GLU A 356 -19.64 -79.45 18.77
N ILE A 357 -20.14 -80.52 18.14
CA ILE A 357 -20.96 -80.42 16.92
C ILE A 357 -22.28 -79.71 17.23
N GLN A 358 -22.95 -80.05 18.33
CA GLN A 358 -24.18 -79.36 18.76
C GLN A 358 -23.94 -77.88 19.08
N CYS A 359 -22.80 -77.53 19.69
CA CYS A 359 -22.42 -76.14 19.94
C CYS A 359 -22.13 -75.37 18.64
N ARG A 360 -21.62 -76.02 17.59
CA ARG A 360 -21.49 -75.42 16.25
C ARG A 360 -22.84 -75.19 15.60
N GLU A 361 -23.73 -76.19 15.60
CA GLU A 361 -25.07 -76.04 15.02
C GLU A 361 -25.90 -74.97 15.74
N LEU A 362 -25.76 -74.84 17.06
CA LEU A 362 -26.40 -73.76 17.82
C LEU A 362 -25.81 -72.39 17.47
N ARG A 363 -24.50 -72.31 17.18
CA ARG A 363 -23.86 -71.08 16.73
C ARG A 363 -24.31 -70.70 15.33
N ASP A 364 -24.35 -71.64 14.41
CA ASP A 364 -24.82 -71.42 13.04
C ASP A 364 -26.30 -70.98 13.03
N ARG A 365 -27.14 -71.57 13.90
CA ARG A 365 -28.52 -71.09 14.12
C ARG A 365 -28.60 -69.71 14.74
N ASN A 366 -27.69 -69.38 15.66
CA ASN A 366 -27.65 -68.04 16.26
C ASN A 366 -27.23 -67.00 15.22
N ASP A 367 -26.26 -67.33 14.37
CA ASP A 367 -25.81 -66.48 13.27
C ASP A 367 -26.92 -66.32 12.21
N GLU A 368 -27.67 -67.39 11.90
CA GLU A 368 -28.85 -67.32 11.03
C GLU A 368 -29.96 -66.45 11.62
N LEU A 369 -30.25 -66.60 12.93
CA LEU A 369 -31.20 -65.74 13.65
C LEU A 369 -30.71 -64.29 13.72
N GLN A 370 -29.39 -64.07 13.82
CA GLN A 370 -28.78 -62.74 13.81
C GLN A 370 -28.95 -62.08 12.44
N ILE A 371 -28.71 -62.82 11.34
CA ILE A 371 -28.95 -62.35 9.98
C ILE A 371 -30.44 -62.07 9.77
N GLN A 372 -31.35 -62.91 10.28
CA GLN A 372 -32.79 -62.64 10.23
C GLN A 372 -33.19 -61.40 11.04
N LEU A 373 -32.60 -61.18 12.22
CA LEU A 373 -32.80 -59.96 13.01
C LEU A 373 -32.24 -58.72 12.31
N GLU A 374 -31.12 -58.83 11.62
CA GLU A 374 -30.50 -57.75 10.87
C GLU A 374 -31.30 -57.43 9.60
N THR A 375 -31.89 -58.44 8.97
CA THR A 375 -32.84 -58.30 7.85
C THR A 375 -34.16 -57.67 8.30
N LEU A 376 -34.67 -58.02 9.49
CA LEU A 376 -35.84 -57.38 10.08
C LEU A 376 -35.53 -55.93 10.51
N ARG A 377 -34.29 -55.65 10.96
CA ARG A 377 -33.82 -54.29 11.26
C ARG A 377 -33.67 -53.44 9.99
N SER A 378 -33.16 -54.02 8.89
CA SER A 378 -33.07 -53.33 7.61
C SER A 378 -34.46 -53.02 7.04
N GLN A 379 -35.41 -53.96 7.12
CA GLN A 379 -36.83 -53.72 6.78
C GLN A 379 -37.50 -52.64 7.66
N LEU A 380 -37.16 -52.57 8.95
CA LEU A 380 -37.60 -51.49 9.85
C LEU A 380 -36.92 -50.14 9.57
N SER A 381 -35.71 -50.15 9.02
CA SER A 381 -34.99 -48.94 8.59
C SER A 381 -35.52 -48.40 7.25
N GLU A 382 -35.84 -49.28 6.29
CA GLU A 382 -36.52 -48.94 5.03
C GLU A 382 -37.96 -48.46 5.27
N SER A 383 -38.66 -49.02 6.27
CA SER A 383 -39.98 -48.54 6.73
C SER A 383 -39.92 -47.17 7.43
N ARG A 384 -38.79 -46.81 8.04
CA ARG A 384 -38.54 -45.48 8.62
C ARG A 384 -38.11 -44.46 7.56
N TYR A 385 -37.32 -44.87 6.57
CA TYR A 385 -36.92 -44.03 5.44
C TYR A 385 -38.09 -43.73 4.51
N SER A 386 -38.96 -44.72 4.25
CA SER A 386 -40.20 -44.55 3.48
C SER A 386 -41.25 -43.69 4.22
N ARG A 387 -41.27 -43.70 5.56
CA ARG A 387 -42.12 -42.80 6.39
C ARG A 387 -41.60 -41.37 6.47
N LEU A 388 -40.31 -41.14 6.27
CA LEU A 388 -39.71 -39.79 6.23
C LEU A 388 -39.83 -39.17 4.82
N LEU A 389 -39.68 -39.96 3.76
CA LEU A 389 -39.92 -39.52 2.38
C LEU A 389 -41.41 -39.28 2.06
N ALA A 390 -42.34 -39.96 2.74
CA ALA A 390 -43.77 -39.65 2.68
C ALA A 390 -44.17 -38.41 3.51
N LYS A 391 -43.32 -37.93 4.43
CA LYS A 391 -43.56 -36.70 5.22
C LYS A 391 -42.95 -35.43 4.62
N MET A 392 -42.08 -35.55 3.61
CA MET A 392 -41.49 -34.40 2.89
C MET A 392 -42.24 -34.04 1.60
N LYS A 393 -43.26 -34.81 1.18
CA LYS A 393 -43.98 -34.59 -0.09
C LYS A 393 -45.42 -34.07 0.03
N ASP A 394 -45.95 -33.93 1.25
CA ASP A 394 -47.27 -33.31 1.52
C ASP A 394 -47.13 -32.22 2.60
N ASN A 395 -46.83 -30.98 2.18
CA ASN A 395 -47.23 -29.75 2.88
C ASN A 395 -46.81 -28.51 2.07
N LYS A 396 -47.53 -28.24 0.97
CA LYS A 396 -47.78 -26.88 0.50
C LYS A 396 -49.28 -26.63 0.53
N LEU A 397 -49.66 -25.85 1.56
CA LEU A 397 -50.90 -25.09 1.77
C LEU A 397 -52.19 -25.86 2.07
N LEU A 398 -52.79 -25.51 3.22
CA LEU A 398 -54.14 -24.96 3.47
C LEU A 398 -54.22 -24.79 5.02
N HIS A 399 -54.79 -23.77 5.66
CA HIS A 399 -55.65 -22.67 5.27
C HIS A 399 -55.69 -21.66 6.43
N HIS A 400 -55.67 -20.37 6.11
CA HIS A 400 -56.19 -19.31 6.97
C HIS A 400 -57.70 -19.52 7.24
N LYS A 401 -58.09 -19.27 8.49
CA LYS A 401 -59.49 -19.11 8.92
C LYS A 401 -60.06 -17.79 8.36
N THR A 402 -61.20 -17.91 7.65
CA THR A 402 -62.42 -17.05 7.65
C THR A 402 -62.27 -15.53 7.51
N LYS A 403 -63.10 -14.76 6.78
CA LYS A 403 -64.30 -14.91 5.95
C LYS A 403 -64.70 -13.45 5.68
N ASP A 404 -64.85 -13.01 4.41
CA ASP A 404 -65.91 -12.08 3.98
C ASP A 404 -65.84 -11.72 2.48
N LYS A 405 -67.01 -11.89 1.82
CA LYS A 405 -67.65 -11.11 0.72
C LYS A 405 -66.98 -11.10 -0.66
N ILE A 406 -67.51 -11.80 -1.67
CA ILE A 406 -68.69 -11.57 -2.57
C ILE A 406 -68.28 -10.92 -3.93
N ASP A 407 -68.85 -11.49 -5.00
CA ASP A 407 -69.00 -11.06 -6.42
C ASP A 407 -67.77 -11.04 -7.33
N ASP A 408 -67.69 -11.80 -8.44
CA ASP A 408 -68.57 -12.05 -9.61
C ASP A 408 -68.21 -11.13 -10.81
N GLY A 409 -68.21 -11.71 -12.03
CA GLY A 409 -68.24 -10.92 -13.27
C GLY A 409 -67.12 -11.14 -14.29
N HIS A 410 -67.18 -12.28 -14.99
CA HIS A 410 -67.05 -12.44 -16.45
C HIS A 410 -66.21 -11.45 -17.31
N LYS A 411 -65.35 -11.99 -18.19
CA LYS A 411 -65.60 -12.19 -19.65
C LYS A 411 -64.33 -12.62 -20.41
N THR A 412 -64.49 -13.69 -21.18
CA THR A 412 -63.65 -14.15 -22.31
C THR A 412 -64.05 -13.36 -23.59
N PRO A 413 -63.65 -13.73 -24.84
CA PRO A 413 -62.41 -14.24 -25.44
C PRO A 413 -62.07 -13.52 -26.79
N THR A 414 -61.19 -14.13 -27.60
CA THR A 414 -61.14 -14.18 -29.09
C THR A 414 -60.00 -13.39 -29.75
N LYS A 415 -59.31 -13.84 -30.82
CA LYS A 415 -59.39 -15.05 -31.68
C LYS A 415 -58.16 -15.09 -32.61
N LYS A 416 -57.78 -16.32 -33.00
CA LYS A 416 -57.20 -16.78 -34.30
C LYS A 416 -55.80 -16.28 -34.68
N GLY A 417 -54.83 -17.10 -35.06
CA GLY A 417 -54.86 -18.41 -35.74
C GLY A 417 -54.15 -18.25 -37.09
N ILE A 418 -53.11 -19.01 -37.43
CA ILE A 418 -53.11 -20.21 -38.31
C ILE A 418 -51.61 -20.62 -38.39
N SER A 419 -51.18 -21.75 -37.82
CA SER A 419 -51.00 -23.08 -38.46
C SER A 419 -49.95 -23.11 -39.59
N LEU A 420 -48.86 -23.86 -39.39
CA LEU A 420 -48.63 -25.17 -40.04
C LEU A 420 -47.38 -25.85 -39.43
N LYS A 421 -47.61 -27.09 -39.02
CA LYS A 421 -46.71 -28.15 -38.52
C LYS A 421 -46.33 -29.03 -39.75
N PRO A 422 -45.72 -30.24 -39.65
CA PRO A 422 -44.84 -30.87 -38.63
C PRO A 422 -43.73 -31.79 -39.24
N ARG A 423 -43.12 -32.61 -38.37
CA ARG A 423 -42.59 -34.00 -38.56
C ARG A 423 -41.12 -34.12 -38.96
N ARG A 424 -40.31 -35.06 -38.43
CA ARG A 424 -40.45 -36.17 -37.44
C ARG A 424 -39.02 -36.73 -37.22
N SER A 425 -38.62 -37.07 -35.98
CA SER A 425 -38.42 -38.45 -35.46
C SER A 425 -37.51 -39.35 -36.32
N ALA A 426 -36.62 -40.23 -35.85
CA ALA A 426 -36.41 -40.96 -34.61
C ALA A 426 -35.17 -41.87 -34.90
N SER A 427 -34.25 -42.17 -33.97
CA SER A 427 -34.26 -43.38 -33.13
C SER A 427 -33.06 -44.32 -33.40
N ALA A 428 -32.56 -44.87 -32.28
CA ALA A 428 -32.00 -46.22 -32.07
C ALA A 428 -30.53 -46.54 -32.41
N ALA A 429 -29.73 -46.60 -31.32
CA ALA A 429 -29.17 -47.81 -30.70
C ALA A 429 -28.21 -48.73 -31.50
N GLY A 430 -27.04 -49.04 -30.88
CA GLY A 430 -26.45 -50.38 -30.95
C GLY A 430 -24.92 -50.53 -30.92
N SER A 431 -24.35 -50.63 -29.72
CA SER A 431 -23.34 -51.63 -29.28
C SER A 431 -21.88 -51.67 -29.82
N CYS A 432 -20.96 -51.35 -28.89
CA CYS A 432 -19.70 -52.02 -28.49
C CYS A 432 -18.60 -52.47 -29.48
N GLY A 433 -17.40 -51.91 -29.26
CA GLY A 433 -16.08 -52.51 -29.50
C GLY A 433 -14.91 -51.61 -29.02
N LEU A 434 -14.20 -52.00 -27.96
CA LEU A 434 -12.93 -51.41 -27.43
C LEU A 434 -11.71 -52.23 -27.96
N PRO A 435 -10.43 -51.84 -27.73
CA PRO A 435 -9.59 -50.76 -28.29
C PRO A 435 -8.23 -51.37 -28.85
N PRO A 436 -7.10 -50.68 -29.16
CA PRO A 436 -6.29 -49.80 -28.25
C PRO A 436 -5.57 -48.60 -28.92
N SER A 437 -4.81 -47.86 -28.10
CA SER A 437 -3.84 -46.77 -28.37
C SER A 437 -4.42 -45.34 -28.50
N THR A 438 -4.52 -44.57 -27.41
CA THR A 438 -3.47 -43.82 -26.67
C THR A 438 -3.05 -42.52 -27.37
N MET A 439 -3.33 -41.40 -26.68
CA MET A 439 -2.85 -40.02 -26.86
C MET A 439 -3.33 -39.25 -28.10
N ASN A 440 -4.27 -38.30 -27.88
CA ASN A 440 -4.32 -36.93 -28.46
C ASN A 440 -5.71 -36.24 -28.38
N MET A 441 -6.54 -36.47 -27.35
CA MET A 441 -7.86 -35.82 -27.26
C MET A 441 -7.88 -34.54 -26.41
N GLU A 442 -6.88 -34.33 -25.54
CA GLU A 442 -6.81 -33.14 -24.67
C GLU A 442 -6.22 -31.92 -25.40
N VAL A 443 -5.33 -32.15 -26.38
CA VAL A 443 -4.83 -31.10 -27.29
C VAL A 443 -5.86 -30.77 -28.38
N GLU A 444 -6.73 -31.70 -28.78
CA GLU A 444 -7.79 -31.40 -29.74
C GLU A 444 -9.01 -30.71 -29.12
N LEU A 445 -9.41 -31.04 -27.88
CA LEU A 445 -10.49 -30.33 -27.18
C LEU A 445 -10.11 -28.88 -26.83
N THR A 446 -8.88 -28.66 -26.36
CA THR A 446 -8.37 -27.31 -26.10
C THR A 446 -8.13 -26.53 -27.39
N LYS A 447 -7.69 -27.18 -28.48
CA LYS A 447 -7.60 -26.55 -29.81
C LYS A 447 -8.97 -26.27 -30.43
N HIS A 448 -10.00 -27.07 -30.13
CA HIS A 448 -11.37 -26.81 -30.56
C HIS A 448 -12.01 -25.67 -29.76
N GLN A 449 -11.78 -25.59 -28.45
CA GLN A 449 -12.27 -24.50 -27.60
C GLN A 449 -11.54 -23.17 -27.85
N VAL A 450 -10.23 -23.20 -28.12
CA VAL A 450 -9.50 -22.00 -28.56
C VAL A 450 -9.93 -21.58 -29.97
N LYS A 451 -10.20 -22.52 -30.89
CA LYS A 451 -10.78 -22.19 -32.21
C LYS A 451 -12.20 -21.67 -32.14
N GLU A 452 -13.05 -22.18 -31.24
CA GLU A 452 -14.41 -21.67 -31.03
C GLU A 452 -14.37 -20.26 -30.44
N LEU A 453 -13.48 -19.99 -29.47
CA LEU A 453 -13.29 -18.63 -28.94
C LEU A 453 -12.64 -17.68 -29.96
N GLU A 454 -11.69 -18.17 -30.76
CA GLU A 454 -11.12 -17.41 -31.88
C GLU A 454 -12.17 -17.14 -32.96
N GLN A 455 -13.05 -18.10 -33.26
CA GLN A 455 -14.18 -17.90 -34.18
C GLN A 455 -15.22 -16.95 -33.59
N GLU A 456 -15.54 -17.02 -32.30
CA GLU A 456 -16.47 -16.07 -31.66
C GLU A 456 -15.89 -14.65 -31.59
N ILE A 457 -14.59 -14.50 -31.34
CA ILE A 457 -13.90 -13.20 -31.41
C ILE A 457 -13.85 -12.71 -32.84
N GLN A 458 -13.59 -13.59 -33.81
CA GLN A 458 -13.57 -13.24 -35.23
C GLN A 458 -14.98 -12.88 -35.72
N ASP A 459 -16.02 -13.58 -35.26
CA ASP A 459 -17.43 -13.32 -35.60
C ASP A 459 -17.91 -12.02 -34.93
N LEU A 460 -17.52 -11.75 -33.68
CA LEU A 460 -17.78 -10.47 -33.01
C LEU A 460 -17.02 -9.32 -33.68
N LYS A 461 -15.78 -9.57 -34.15
CA LYS A 461 -15.00 -8.60 -34.92
C LYS A 461 -15.65 -8.34 -36.27
N ILE A 462 -16.09 -9.37 -36.99
CA ILE A 462 -16.84 -9.24 -38.24
C ILE A 462 -18.18 -8.52 -37.99
N GLN A 463 -18.87 -8.78 -36.87
CA GLN A 463 -20.12 -8.09 -36.51
C GLN A 463 -19.90 -6.61 -36.16
N LEU A 464 -18.83 -6.30 -35.45
CA LEU A 464 -18.45 -4.92 -35.15
C LEU A 464 -18.01 -4.19 -36.42
N GLU A 465 -17.20 -4.84 -37.26
CA GLU A 465 -16.73 -4.29 -38.54
C GLU A 465 -17.88 -4.13 -39.53
N THR A 466 -18.85 -5.07 -39.60
CA THR A 466 -20.07 -4.88 -40.40
C THR A 466 -20.99 -3.81 -39.83
N LYS A 467 -21.08 -3.64 -38.51
CA LYS A 467 -21.83 -2.52 -37.92
C LYS A 467 -21.15 -1.18 -38.15
N VAL A 468 -19.83 -1.09 -38.01
CA VAL A 468 -19.05 0.11 -38.28
C VAL A 468 -19.15 0.45 -39.76
N ASN A 469 -18.93 -0.51 -40.66
CA ASN A 469 -19.10 -0.33 -42.10
C ASN A 469 -20.55 0.02 -42.49
N TYR A 470 -21.55 -0.52 -41.77
CA TYR A 470 -22.95 -0.16 -41.96
C TYR A 470 -23.19 1.32 -41.59
N TYR A 471 -22.71 1.77 -40.44
CA TYR A 471 -22.86 3.16 -40.02
C TYR A 471 -22.00 4.13 -40.84
N GLU A 472 -20.80 3.73 -41.25
CA GLU A 472 -19.97 4.49 -42.17
C GLU A 472 -20.65 4.64 -43.53
N ARG A 473 -21.23 3.55 -44.06
CA ARG A 473 -22.00 3.59 -45.31
C ARG A 473 -23.29 4.38 -45.18
N GLU A 474 -23.97 4.33 -44.04
CA GLU A 474 -25.16 5.13 -43.75
C GLU A 474 -24.79 6.62 -43.65
N LEU A 475 -23.67 6.96 -43.00
CA LEU A 475 -23.12 8.31 -42.95
C LEU A 475 -22.67 8.80 -44.33
N GLU A 476 -22.03 7.95 -45.14
CA GLU A 476 -21.66 8.27 -46.52
C GLU A 476 -22.87 8.48 -47.41
N LEU A 477 -23.92 7.66 -47.27
CA LEU A 477 -25.18 7.84 -47.99
C LEU A 477 -25.88 9.13 -47.58
N VAL A 478 -25.88 9.47 -46.28
CA VAL A 478 -26.43 10.75 -45.79
C VAL A 478 -25.61 11.93 -46.33
N LYS A 479 -24.27 11.86 -46.30
CA LYS A 479 -23.40 12.89 -46.88
C LYS A 479 -23.61 13.02 -48.39
N ALA A 480 -23.72 11.91 -49.12
CA ALA A 480 -23.97 11.92 -50.56
C ALA A 480 -25.36 12.48 -50.90
N ASN A 481 -26.37 12.21 -50.06
CA ASN A 481 -27.71 12.78 -50.21
C ASN A 481 -27.71 14.29 -49.96
N PHE A 482 -27.05 14.76 -48.90
CA PHE A 482 -26.92 16.21 -48.65
C PHE A 482 -26.11 16.91 -49.75
N GLU A 483 -25.04 16.29 -50.24
CA GLU A 483 -24.24 16.83 -51.34
C GLU A 483 -25.04 16.87 -52.65
N LYS A 484 -25.90 15.86 -52.88
CA LYS A 484 -26.83 15.84 -54.00
C LYS A 484 -27.91 16.91 -53.86
N GLU A 485 -28.55 17.06 -52.70
CA GLU A 485 -29.53 18.13 -52.45
C GLU A 485 -28.89 19.52 -52.60
N ARG A 486 -27.64 19.69 -52.16
CA ARG A 486 -26.86 20.91 -52.36
C ARG A 486 -26.63 21.18 -53.85
N LYS A 487 -26.25 20.17 -54.63
CA LYS A 487 -26.05 20.31 -56.08
C LYS A 487 -27.36 20.52 -56.83
N ASP A 488 -28.44 19.84 -56.46
CA ASP A 488 -29.75 19.99 -57.07
C ASP A 488 -30.32 21.40 -56.78
N THR A 489 -30.13 21.92 -55.57
CA THR A 489 -30.50 23.32 -55.24
C THR A 489 -29.61 24.33 -55.96
N GLU A 490 -28.30 24.11 -56.04
CA GLU A 490 -27.38 24.96 -56.81
C GLU A 490 -27.72 24.96 -58.31
N GLN A 491 -28.05 23.80 -58.88
CA GLN A 491 -28.48 23.68 -60.28
C GLN A 491 -29.83 24.36 -60.51
N ASN A 492 -30.78 24.23 -59.59
CA ASN A 492 -32.05 24.94 -59.68
C ASN A 492 -31.83 26.46 -59.66
N PHE A 493 -30.97 26.98 -58.78
CA PHE A 493 -30.64 28.40 -58.79
C PHE A 493 -29.92 28.83 -60.06
N LYS A 494 -29.00 28.02 -60.60
CA LYS A 494 -28.36 28.31 -61.88
C LYS A 494 -29.37 28.34 -63.03
N LEU A 495 -30.31 27.40 -63.07
CA LEU A 495 -31.37 27.37 -64.08
C LEU A 495 -32.29 28.58 -63.96
N GLU A 496 -32.69 28.95 -62.75
CA GLU A 496 -33.51 30.13 -62.49
C GLU A 496 -32.78 31.42 -62.90
N ILE A 497 -31.47 31.53 -62.61
CA ILE A 497 -30.65 32.66 -63.08
C ILE A 497 -30.59 32.68 -64.61
N THR A 498 -30.34 31.55 -65.28
CA THR A 498 -30.29 31.52 -66.75
C THR A 498 -31.64 31.84 -67.39
N GLU A 499 -32.76 31.42 -66.78
CA GLU A 499 -34.11 31.73 -67.27
C GLU A 499 -34.42 33.22 -67.08
N LEU A 500 -34.02 33.82 -65.96
CA LEU A 500 -34.13 35.27 -65.74
C LEU A 500 -33.24 36.08 -66.67
N GLU A 501 -32.03 35.59 -67.00
CA GLU A 501 -31.13 36.20 -67.97
C GLU A 501 -31.69 36.12 -69.40
N GLU A 502 -32.29 35.00 -69.78
CA GLU A 502 -32.95 34.83 -71.08
C GLU A 502 -34.19 35.73 -71.18
N GLN A 503 -35.02 35.79 -70.13
CA GLN A 503 -36.16 36.72 -70.08
C GLN A 503 -35.70 38.19 -70.16
N LYS A 504 -34.58 38.53 -69.52
CA LYS A 504 -33.98 39.87 -69.63
C LYS A 504 -33.51 40.15 -71.06
N ALA A 505 -32.83 39.20 -71.71
CA ALA A 505 -32.38 39.33 -73.09
C ALA A 505 -33.55 39.48 -74.08
N ASP A 506 -34.62 38.70 -73.91
CA ASP A 506 -35.85 38.82 -74.69
C ASP A 506 -36.52 40.19 -74.52
N LEU A 507 -36.57 40.70 -73.29
CA LEU A 507 -37.08 42.04 -73.00
C LEU A 507 -36.21 43.14 -73.60
N GLU A 508 -34.89 42.98 -73.58
CA GLU A 508 -33.95 43.92 -74.21
C GLU A 508 -34.07 43.88 -75.74
N GLU A 509 -34.24 42.71 -76.36
CA GLU A 509 -34.50 42.57 -77.79
C GLU A 509 -35.86 43.16 -78.18
N LEU A 510 -36.88 42.96 -77.35
CA LEU A 510 -38.19 43.56 -77.58
C LEU A 510 -38.15 45.08 -77.43
N ASN A 511 -37.38 45.60 -76.45
CA ASN A 511 -37.20 47.03 -76.25
C ASN A 511 -36.42 47.68 -77.41
N THR A 512 -35.39 47.02 -77.93
CA THR A 512 -34.67 47.50 -79.13
C THR A 512 -35.59 47.50 -80.36
N LYS A 513 -36.41 46.46 -80.57
CA LYS A 513 -37.44 46.45 -81.63
C LYS A 513 -38.47 47.56 -81.47
N TYR A 514 -38.95 47.81 -80.25
CA TYR A 514 -39.86 48.94 -80.00
C TYR A 514 -39.18 50.28 -80.25
N GLN A 515 -37.91 50.42 -79.88
CA GLN A 515 -37.14 51.63 -80.12
C GLN A 515 -36.92 51.88 -81.62
N GLU A 516 -36.62 50.85 -82.40
CA GLU A 516 -36.53 50.93 -83.87
C GLU A 516 -37.87 51.30 -84.52
N VAL A 517 -38.98 50.77 -84.00
CA VAL A 517 -40.33 51.17 -84.44
C VAL A 517 -40.64 52.62 -84.06
N ILE A 518 -40.24 53.06 -82.87
CA ILE A 518 -40.40 54.46 -82.43
C ILE A 518 -39.57 55.39 -83.31
N ASP A 519 -38.33 55.03 -83.63
CA ASP A 519 -37.42 55.86 -84.42
C ASP A 519 -37.84 55.91 -85.89
N SER A 520 -38.31 54.79 -86.46
CA SER A 520 -38.89 54.76 -87.82
C SER A 520 -40.23 55.52 -87.91
N LEU A 521 -41.06 55.51 -86.87
CA LEU A 521 -42.27 56.34 -86.79
C LEU A 521 -41.93 57.83 -86.62
N ARG A 522 -40.85 58.16 -85.90
CA ARG A 522 -40.36 59.55 -85.74
C ARG A 522 -39.80 60.13 -87.05
N GLU A 523 -39.18 59.32 -87.90
CA GLU A 523 -38.70 59.77 -89.22
C GLU A 523 -39.82 60.03 -90.24
N GLN A 524 -41.00 59.40 -90.08
CA GLN A 524 -42.09 59.47 -91.07
C GLN A 524 -43.12 60.60 -90.84
N LEU A 525 -43.01 61.40 -89.77
CA LEU A 525 -44.04 62.37 -89.38
C LEU A 525 -43.60 63.85 -89.52
N PRO A 526 -44.32 64.70 -90.28
CA PRO A 526 -44.04 66.14 -90.32
C PRO A 526 -44.50 66.81 -89.02
N LYS A 527 -43.61 67.62 -88.42
CA LYS A 527 -43.85 68.40 -87.20
C LYS A 527 -45.05 69.35 -87.36
N SER A 528 -46.22 68.89 -86.91
CA SER A 528 -47.49 69.64 -86.82
C SER A 528 -47.99 69.62 -85.38
N GLY A 529 -48.60 70.73 -84.92
CA GLY A 529 -48.96 70.99 -83.52
C GLY A 529 -49.86 69.96 -82.82
N HIS A 530 -50.44 69.00 -83.54
CA HIS A 530 -51.15 67.87 -82.94
C HIS A 530 -50.21 66.85 -82.26
N ILE A 531 -48.95 66.76 -82.73
CA ILE A 531 -47.91 65.92 -82.11
C ILE A 531 -47.57 66.46 -80.71
N GLN A 532 -47.57 67.78 -80.50
CA GLN A 532 -47.26 68.38 -79.21
C GLN A 532 -48.34 68.09 -78.14
N GLU A 533 -49.62 67.94 -78.52
CA GLU A 533 -50.69 67.53 -77.61
C GLU A 533 -50.67 66.04 -77.30
N MET A 534 -50.32 65.20 -78.29
CA MET A 534 -50.12 63.76 -78.10
C MET A 534 -48.86 63.48 -77.26
N GLU A 535 -47.75 64.17 -77.51
CA GLU A 535 -46.54 64.16 -76.68
C GLU A 535 -46.90 64.57 -75.25
N LYS A 536 -47.65 65.65 -75.03
CA LYS A 536 -48.08 66.05 -73.68
C LYS A 536 -49.01 65.05 -72.98
N LYS A 537 -49.74 64.22 -73.74
CA LYS A 537 -50.52 63.09 -73.19
C LYS A 537 -49.63 61.89 -72.88
N PHE A 538 -48.72 61.53 -73.78
CA PHE A 538 -47.74 60.46 -73.53
C PHE A 538 -46.78 60.81 -72.40
N GLU A 539 -46.33 62.05 -72.25
CA GLU A 539 -45.53 62.50 -71.11
C GLU A 539 -46.32 62.39 -69.81
N LYS A 540 -47.65 62.62 -69.83
CA LYS A 540 -48.50 62.45 -68.64
C LYS A 540 -48.72 60.98 -68.30
N GLU A 541 -48.96 60.13 -69.29
CA GLU A 541 -49.09 58.69 -69.09
C GLU A 541 -47.76 58.05 -68.67
N ARG A 542 -46.65 58.52 -69.24
CA ARG A 542 -45.29 58.13 -68.86
C ARG A 542 -44.96 58.60 -67.44
N ALA A 543 -45.26 59.84 -67.07
CA ALA A 543 -45.11 60.31 -65.70
C ALA A 543 -45.97 59.51 -64.71
N ALA A 544 -47.19 59.12 -65.10
CA ALA A 544 -48.05 58.28 -64.27
C ALA A 544 -47.50 56.84 -64.10
N MET A 545 -46.91 56.27 -65.17
CA MET A 545 -46.23 54.97 -65.11
C MET A 545 -44.92 55.04 -64.32
N GLU A 546 -44.12 56.09 -64.49
CA GLU A 546 -42.93 56.35 -63.69
C GLU A 546 -43.29 56.53 -62.21
N GLU A 547 -44.40 57.20 -61.89
CA GLU A 547 -44.92 57.30 -60.52
C GLU A 547 -45.40 55.93 -59.97
N TYR A 548 -46.01 55.10 -60.81
CA TYR A 548 -46.41 53.74 -60.44
C TYR A 548 -45.19 52.85 -60.17
N TYR A 549 -44.18 52.85 -61.04
CA TYR A 549 -42.95 52.09 -60.83
C TYR A 549 -42.13 52.63 -59.65
N ALA A 550 -42.10 53.95 -59.42
CA ALA A 550 -41.47 54.51 -58.22
C ALA A 550 -42.19 54.04 -56.94
N LYS A 551 -43.53 53.92 -56.97
CA LYS A 551 -44.31 53.33 -55.86
C LYS A 551 -44.03 51.84 -55.68
N GLU A 552 -43.91 51.07 -56.76
CA GLU A 552 -43.63 49.63 -56.65
C GLU A 552 -42.18 49.37 -56.19
N ILE A 553 -41.21 50.12 -56.71
CA ILE A 553 -39.80 50.07 -56.28
C ILE A 553 -39.68 50.47 -54.81
N SER A 554 -40.36 51.54 -54.36
CA SER A 554 -40.36 51.91 -52.94
C SER A 554 -41.06 50.88 -52.06
N ALA A 555 -42.13 50.24 -52.54
CA ALA A 555 -42.79 49.14 -51.83
C ALA A 555 -41.90 47.88 -51.73
N LEU A 556 -41.12 47.56 -52.76
CA LEU A 556 -40.14 46.47 -52.75
C LEU A 556 -38.95 46.80 -51.85
N ALA A 557 -38.42 48.02 -51.92
CA ALA A 557 -37.36 48.48 -51.03
C ALA A 557 -37.79 48.40 -49.56
N GLN A 558 -39.04 48.81 -49.24
CA GLN A 558 -39.60 48.67 -47.90
C GLN A 558 -39.77 47.21 -47.45
N ARG A 559 -40.09 46.28 -48.36
CA ARG A 559 -40.16 44.84 -48.05
C ARG A 559 -38.77 44.28 -47.77
N LEU A 560 -37.78 44.59 -48.60
CA LEU A 560 -36.39 44.17 -48.40
C LEU A 560 -35.78 44.74 -47.12
N THR A 561 -36.06 46.01 -46.77
CA THR A 561 -35.60 46.55 -45.49
C THR A 561 -36.24 45.85 -44.30
N LYS A 562 -37.54 45.52 -44.37
CA LYS A 562 -38.21 44.75 -43.32
C LYS A 562 -37.66 43.34 -43.19
N GLU A 563 -37.38 42.67 -44.30
CA GLU A 563 -36.80 41.33 -44.30
C GLU A 563 -35.36 41.33 -43.77
N LYS A 564 -34.57 42.34 -44.13
CA LYS A 564 -33.24 42.57 -43.55
C LYS A 564 -33.31 42.81 -42.05
N GLU A 565 -34.19 43.70 -41.59
CA GLU A 565 -34.41 43.96 -40.15
C GLU A 565 -34.85 42.69 -39.42
N GLN A 566 -35.70 41.87 -40.03
CA GLN A 566 -36.15 40.58 -39.48
C GLN A 566 -34.98 39.59 -39.34
N LEU A 567 -34.15 39.45 -40.38
CA LEU A 567 -32.98 38.57 -40.36
C LEU A 567 -31.91 39.04 -39.37
N GLU A 568 -31.67 40.35 -39.26
CA GLU A 568 -30.76 40.92 -38.28
C GLU A 568 -31.27 40.68 -36.85
N GLU A 569 -32.57 40.82 -36.61
CA GLU A 569 -33.22 40.54 -35.33
C GLU A 569 -33.15 39.04 -34.97
N ASP A 570 -33.36 38.15 -35.93
CA ASP A 570 -33.27 36.69 -35.72
C ASP A 570 -31.82 36.24 -35.51
N LEU A 571 -30.85 36.81 -36.23
CA LEU A 571 -29.42 36.61 -35.97
C LEU A 571 -29.03 37.13 -34.58
N ARG A 572 -29.61 38.25 -34.15
CA ARG A 572 -29.38 38.79 -32.80
C ARG A 572 -29.96 37.88 -31.72
N ARG A 573 -31.14 37.29 -31.94
CA ARG A 573 -31.78 36.34 -31.01
C ARG A 573 -30.99 35.05 -30.91
N THR A 574 -30.54 34.49 -32.02
CA THR A 574 -29.70 33.28 -32.04
C THR A 574 -28.38 33.52 -31.33
N HIS A 575 -27.70 34.62 -31.64
CA HIS A 575 -26.47 35.00 -30.93
C HIS A 575 -26.69 35.22 -29.42
N GLN A 576 -27.80 35.85 -29.02
CA GLN A 576 -28.16 35.99 -27.61
C GLN A 576 -28.43 34.63 -26.95
N HIS A 577 -29.06 33.70 -27.65
CA HIS A 577 -29.32 32.35 -27.14
C HIS A 577 -28.03 31.54 -26.98
N GLU A 578 -27.13 31.60 -27.95
CA GLU A 578 -25.80 30.98 -27.87
C GLU A 578 -24.96 31.57 -26.74
N LEU A 579 -24.92 32.90 -26.61
CA LEU A 579 -24.26 33.56 -25.48
C LEU A 579 -24.85 33.15 -24.13
N HIS A 580 -26.17 32.98 -24.06
CA HIS A 580 -26.81 32.48 -22.84
C HIS A 580 -26.44 31.03 -22.55
N SER A 581 -26.41 30.16 -23.57
CA SER A 581 -25.99 28.76 -23.43
C SER A 581 -24.54 28.64 -22.95
N VAL A 582 -23.62 29.40 -23.56
CA VAL A 582 -22.20 29.43 -23.16
C VAL A 582 -22.04 29.99 -21.74
N ARG A 583 -22.82 31.00 -21.34
CA ARG A 583 -22.83 31.49 -19.95
C ARG A 583 -23.29 30.41 -18.98
N MET A 584 -24.34 29.67 -19.30
CA MET A 584 -24.80 28.57 -18.45
C MET A 584 -23.77 27.44 -18.34
N GLU A 585 -23.04 27.12 -19.41
CA GLU A 585 -21.93 26.16 -19.35
C GLU A 585 -20.76 26.69 -18.53
N LEU A 586 -20.43 27.97 -18.67
CA LEU A 586 -19.39 28.61 -17.87
C LEU A 586 -19.76 28.63 -16.38
N ASP A 587 -21.01 28.92 -16.03
CA ASP A 587 -21.51 28.89 -14.66
C ASP A 587 -21.44 27.46 -14.09
N ARG A 588 -21.85 26.44 -14.87
CA ARG A 588 -21.71 25.03 -14.47
C ARG A 588 -20.25 24.62 -14.25
N LEU A 589 -19.35 24.98 -15.16
CA LEU A 589 -17.92 24.68 -15.03
C LEU A 589 -17.28 25.45 -13.87
N SER A 590 -17.77 26.66 -13.58
CA SER A 590 -17.37 27.43 -12.40
C SER A 590 -17.83 26.72 -11.12
N ASP A 591 -19.09 26.28 -11.05
CA ASP A 591 -19.61 25.52 -9.92
C ASP A 591 -18.83 24.21 -9.70
N ASP A 592 -18.54 23.46 -10.77
CA ASP A 592 -17.72 22.24 -10.70
C ASP A 592 -16.29 22.54 -10.23
N ASN A 593 -15.67 23.64 -10.69
CA ASN A 593 -14.36 24.07 -10.22
C ASN A 593 -14.38 24.46 -8.74
N THR A 594 -15.41 25.16 -8.27
CA THR A 594 -15.55 25.49 -6.84
C THR A 594 -15.75 24.22 -6.00
N PHE A 595 -16.53 23.25 -6.48
CA PHE A 595 -16.71 21.97 -5.81
C PHE A 595 -15.40 21.18 -5.72
N LEU A 596 -14.63 21.11 -6.81
CA LEU A 596 -13.33 20.45 -6.84
C LEU A 596 -12.33 21.15 -5.92
N ARG A 597 -12.30 22.48 -5.91
CA ARG A 597 -11.45 23.27 -5.00
C ARG A 597 -11.78 22.97 -3.53
N ASN A 598 -13.07 22.99 -3.17
CA ASN A 598 -13.54 22.65 -1.82
C ASN A 598 -13.25 21.18 -1.45
N LYS A 599 -13.20 20.27 -2.42
CA LYS A 599 -12.81 18.87 -2.19
C LYS A 599 -11.31 18.75 -1.95
N VAL A 600 -10.50 19.48 -2.71
CA VAL A 600 -9.04 19.55 -2.52
C VAL A 600 -8.70 20.13 -1.14
N GLU A 601 -9.34 21.22 -0.73
CA GLU A 601 -9.15 21.82 0.60
C GLU A 601 -9.52 20.86 1.72
N ARG A 602 -10.63 20.13 1.59
CA ARG A 602 -11.03 19.09 2.57
C ARG A 602 -9.99 17.97 2.67
N LEU A 603 -9.51 17.47 1.53
CA LEU A 603 -8.47 16.44 1.51
C LEU A 603 -7.15 16.97 2.09
N GLN A 604 -6.80 18.23 1.85
CA GLN A 604 -5.63 18.87 2.46
C GLN A 604 -5.79 19.00 3.98
N GLN A 605 -6.96 19.37 4.48
CA GLN A 605 -7.24 19.41 5.91
C GLN A 605 -7.20 18.03 6.56
N GLU A 606 -7.63 16.99 5.84
CA GLU A 606 -7.56 15.61 6.31
C GLU A 606 -6.12 15.10 6.37
N ILE A 607 -5.30 15.45 5.36
CA ILE A 607 -3.86 15.17 5.36
C ILE A 607 -3.17 15.88 6.53
N THR A 608 -3.46 17.17 6.78
CA THR A 608 -2.83 17.89 7.92
C THR A 608 -3.24 17.29 9.26
N ASN A 609 -4.51 16.91 9.42
CA ASN A 609 -4.97 16.23 10.63
C ASN A 609 -4.28 14.86 10.83
N LEU A 610 -4.10 14.09 9.76
CA LEU A 610 -3.37 12.82 9.79
C LEU A 610 -1.89 13.02 10.10
N ASP A 611 -1.27 14.08 9.56
CA ASP A 611 0.12 14.44 9.86
C ASP A 611 0.30 14.83 11.33
N ASP A 612 -0.63 15.61 11.88
CA ASP A 612 -0.58 15.99 13.30
C ASP A 612 -0.85 14.79 14.23
N LEU A 613 -1.72 13.86 13.82
CA LEU A 613 -1.92 12.60 14.53
C LEU A 613 -0.67 11.71 14.44
N ASN A 614 -0.03 11.61 13.28
CA ASN A 614 1.24 10.91 13.09
C ASN A 614 2.36 11.52 13.94
N LYS A 615 2.44 12.85 14.05
CA LYS A 615 3.41 13.52 14.95
C LYS A 615 3.15 13.13 16.41
N LYS A 616 1.89 13.10 16.86
CA LYS A 616 1.54 12.65 18.22
C LYS A 616 1.96 11.20 18.47
N TYR A 617 1.69 10.30 17.53
CA TYR A 617 2.11 8.90 17.66
C TYR A 617 3.63 8.75 17.64
N ARG A 618 4.36 9.54 16.84
CA ARG A 618 5.84 9.54 16.89
C ARG A 618 6.37 9.97 18.25
N ILE A 619 5.82 11.03 18.84
CA ILE A 619 6.23 11.49 20.18
C ILE A 619 5.94 10.41 21.22
N GLN A 620 4.75 9.79 21.17
CA GLN A 620 4.42 8.68 22.09
C GLN A 620 5.36 7.49 21.94
N ILE A 621 5.71 7.09 20.71
CA ILE A 621 6.69 6.03 20.46
C ILE A 621 8.05 6.41 21.02
N GLU A 622 8.49 7.66 20.83
CA GLU A 622 9.78 8.14 21.34
C GLU A 622 9.83 8.15 22.88
N ASP A 623 8.72 8.53 23.53
CA ASP A 623 8.60 8.48 24.98
C ASP A 623 8.61 7.03 25.49
N PHE A 624 7.90 6.11 24.84
CA PHE A 624 7.97 4.68 25.17
C PHE A 624 9.37 4.09 24.94
N CYS A 625 10.09 4.53 23.90
CA CYS A 625 11.48 4.14 23.67
C CYS A 625 12.38 4.63 24.83
N LYS A 626 12.21 5.87 25.29
CA LYS A 626 12.96 6.38 26.46
C LYS A 626 12.62 5.63 27.74
N GLU A 627 11.36 5.28 27.96
CA GLU A 627 10.95 4.48 29.12
C GLU A 627 11.54 3.06 29.08
N THR A 628 11.54 2.42 27.92
CA THR A 628 12.14 1.09 27.73
C THR A 628 13.66 1.11 27.86
N GLU A 629 14.35 2.13 27.34
CA GLU A 629 15.78 2.34 27.57
C GLU A 629 16.11 2.53 29.06
N ASN A 630 15.32 3.34 29.77
CA ASN A 630 15.49 3.54 31.21
C ASN A 630 15.22 2.26 32.00
N ALA A 631 14.22 1.47 31.61
CA ALA A 631 13.93 0.17 32.22
C ALA A 631 15.06 -0.83 31.94
N HIS A 632 15.62 -0.81 30.73
CA HIS A 632 16.76 -1.65 30.36
C HIS A 632 18.01 -1.30 31.18
N GLY A 633 18.33 -0.02 31.34
CA GLY A 633 19.43 0.43 32.21
C GLY A 633 19.28 -0.03 33.66
N LYS A 634 18.06 0.07 34.22
CA LYS A 634 17.78 -0.45 35.58
C LYS A 634 17.92 -1.97 35.67
N LEU A 635 17.50 -2.70 34.63
CA LEU A 635 17.67 -4.15 34.55
C LEU A 635 19.15 -4.52 34.47
N GLU A 636 19.95 -3.76 33.73
CA GLU A 636 21.39 -3.95 33.62
C GLU A 636 22.11 -3.70 34.96
N ASP A 637 21.71 -2.66 35.69
CA ASP A 637 22.19 -2.38 37.06
C ASP A 637 21.82 -3.50 38.04
N ILE A 638 20.56 -3.97 38.05
CA ILE A 638 20.12 -5.09 38.89
C ILE A 638 20.87 -6.37 38.52
N ASN A 639 21.09 -6.62 37.24
CA ASN A 639 21.84 -7.78 36.78
C ASN A 639 23.30 -7.73 37.24
N LYS A 640 23.91 -6.54 37.20
CA LYS A 640 25.25 -6.32 37.73
C LYS A 640 25.31 -6.57 39.25
N GLN A 641 24.34 -6.08 40.00
CA GLN A 641 24.23 -6.36 41.44
C GLN A 641 24.03 -7.86 41.73
N ASN A 642 23.17 -8.54 40.96
CA ASN A 642 22.98 -9.99 41.09
C ASN A 642 24.27 -10.77 40.79
N GLN A 643 25.04 -10.34 39.79
CA GLN A 643 26.35 -10.93 39.50
C GLN A 643 27.33 -10.71 40.65
N GLU A 644 27.38 -9.52 41.23
CA GLU A 644 28.20 -9.22 42.41
C GLU A 644 27.82 -10.12 43.60
N TYR A 645 26.51 -10.30 43.87
CA TYR A 645 26.04 -11.23 44.90
C TYR A 645 26.38 -12.69 44.59
N GLN A 646 26.31 -13.11 43.32
CA GLN A 646 26.72 -14.45 42.89
C GLN A 646 28.21 -14.70 43.09
N ASP A 647 29.04 -13.70 42.79
CA ASP A 647 30.49 -13.76 42.98
C ASP A 647 30.83 -13.79 44.47
N GLU A 648 30.12 -13.01 45.30
CA GLU A 648 30.29 -13.00 46.75
C GLU A 648 29.84 -14.32 47.39
N LEU A 649 28.71 -14.88 46.97
CA LEU A 649 28.25 -16.23 47.39
C LEU A 649 29.24 -17.31 46.98
N SER A 650 29.78 -17.24 45.76
CA SER A 650 30.79 -18.18 45.27
C SER A 650 32.06 -18.09 46.11
N ARG A 651 32.52 -16.87 46.42
CA ARG A 651 33.68 -16.63 47.28
C ARG A 651 33.44 -17.16 48.70
N LEU A 652 32.30 -16.87 49.30
CA LEU A 652 31.95 -17.37 50.64
C LEU A 652 31.85 -18.90 50.67
N ASN A 653 31.28 -19.50 49.62
CA ASN A 653 31.21 -20.95 49.48
C ASN A 653 32.59 -21.60 49.37
N THR A 654 33.52 -21.00 48.60
CA THR A 654 34.91 -21.48 48.55
C THR A 654 35.63 -21.36 49.89
N GLN A 655 35.35 -20.29 50.66
CA GLN A 655 35.89 -20.12 52.00
C GLN A 655 35.33 -21.18 52.96
N HIS A 656 34.01 -21.41 52.98
CA HIS A 656 33.40 -22.46 53.78
C HIS A 656 33.92 -23.85 53.39
N GLN A 657 34.11 -24.14 52.09
CA GLN A 657 34.71 -25.41 51.66
C GLN A 657 36.14 -25.58 52.18
N ALA A 658 36.95 -24.52 52.19
CA ALA A 658 38.29 -24.54 52.75
C ALA A 658 38.28 -24.75 54.27
N GLU A 659 37.36 -24.09 54.98
CA GLU A 659 37.17 -24.27 56.42
C GLU A 659 36.69 -25.69 56.76
N ILE A 660 35.74 -26.25 56.02
CA ILE A 660 35.29 -27.64 56.16
C ILE A 660 36.47 -28.59 55.92
N LYS A 661 37.30 -28.34 54.91
CA LYS A 661 38.49 -29.17 54.64
C LYS A 661 39.49 -29.10 55.80
N ASN A 662 39.73 -27.92 56.36
CA ASN A 662 40.60 -27.73 57.52
C ASN A 662 40.04 -28.40 58.78
N LEU A 663 38.74 -28.27 59.04
CA LEU A 663 38.06 -28.94 60.14
C LEU A 663 38.11 -30.47 59.98
N LYS A 664 38.01 -30.96 58.75
CA LYS A 664 38.15 -32.39 58.44
C LYS A 664 39.55 -32.89 58.75
N ILE A 665 40.60 -32.17 58.33
CA ILE A 665 41.99 -32.49 58.65
C ILE A 665 42.21 -32.50 60.18
N LYS A 666 41.70 -31.49 60.90
CA LYS A 666 41.80 -31.44 62.37
C LYS A 666 41.06 -32.60 63.05
N LEU A 667 39.90 -33.01 62.52
CA LEU A 667 39.19 -34.19 63.02
C LEU A 667 40.00 -35.46 62.78
N GLU A 668 40.63 -35.60 61.61
CA GLU A 668 41.52 -36.72 61.28
C GLU A 668 42.71 -36.78 62.24
N GLU A 669 43.36 -35.64 62.51
CA GLU A 669 44.44 -35.52 63.50
C GLU A 669 43.99 -35.90 64.92
N ILE A 670 42.81 -35.45 65.35
CA ILE A 670 42.25 -35.81 66.66
C ILE A 670 41.93 -37.30 66.72
N THR A 671 41.45 -37.91 65.62
CA THR A 671 41.20 -39.36 65.58
C THR A 671 42.50 -40.17 65.63
N GLU A 672 43.55 -39.75 64.92
CA GLU A 672 44.87 -40.38 65.03
C GLU A 672 45.40 -40.27 66.46
N GLN A 673 45.33 -39.09 67.08
CA GLN A 673 45.74 -38.92 68.47
C GLN A 673 44.93 -39.79 69.45
N ARG A 674 43.63 -39.94 69.21
CA ARG A 674 42.77 -40.83 70.01
C ARG A 674 43.19 -42.29 69.84
N ASP A 675 43.49 -42.71 68.62
CA ASP A 675 43.85 -44.08 68.32
C ASP A 675 45.26 -44.41 68.87
N ASP A 676 46.20 -43.46 68.83
CA ASP A 676 47.52 -43.54 69.49
C ASP A 676 47.38 -43.60 71.02
N ALA A 677 46.51 -42.78 71.61
CA ALA A 677 46.21 -42.83 73.03
C ALA A 677 45.54 -44.15 73.43
N SER A 678 44.65 -44.68 72.58
CA SER A 678 44.01 -45.98 72.78
C SER A 678 45.03 -47.12 72.70
N SER A 679 45.99 -47.04 71.78
CA SER A 679 47.10 -48.00 71.68
C SER A 679 48.00 -47.94 72.92
N SER A 680 48.33 -46.73 73.37
CA SER A 680 49.11 -46.51 74.60
C SER A 680 48.38 -47.05 75.84
N LEU A 681 47.06 -46.83 75.95
CA LEU A 681 46.24 -47.40 77.01
C LEU A 681 46.21 -48.93 76.96
N ALA A 682 46.13 -49.53 75.76
CA ALA A 682 46.19 -50.99 75.60
C ALA A 682 47.55 -51.55 76.06
N GLN A 683 48.66 -50.90 75.71
CA GLN A 683 50.01 -51.27 76.19
C GLN A 683 50.14 -51.16 77.71
N ILE A 684 49.60 -50.09 78.31
CA ILE A 684 49.56 -49.92 79.77
C ILE A 684 48.71 -51.04 80.40
N GLN A 685 47.56 -51.39 79.81
CA GLN A 685 46.71 -52.46 80.31
C GLN A 685 47.39 -53.83 80.22
N GLU A 686 48.12 -54.13 79.13
CA GLU A 686 48.94 -55.34 79.04
C GLU A 686 50.05 -55.36 80.10
N ALA A 687 50.72 -54.23 80.34
CA ALA A 687 51.73 -54.11 81.39
C ALA A 687 51.14 -54.32 82.79
N ILE A 688 49.96 -53.77 83.07
CA ILE A 688 49.23 -53.99 84.33
C ILE A 688 48.89 -55.47 84.47
N ASN A 689 48.33 -56.11 83.44
CA ASN A 689 47.99 -57.53 83.47
C ASN A 689 49.24 -58.41 83.71
N ALA A 690 50.37 -58.10 83.07
CA ALA A 690 51.63 -58.81 83.29
C ALA A 690 52.16 -58.65 84.73
N LEU A 691 52.06 -57.44 85.31
CA LEU A 691 52.41 -57.20 86.70
C LEU A 691 51.46 -57.91 87.68
N GLU A 692 50.17 -57.98 87.35
CA GLU A 692 49.18 -58.75 88.13
C GLU A 692 49.48 -60.25 88.08
N GLU A 693 49.84 -60.80 86.92
CA GLU A 693 50.29 -62.18 86.79
C GLU A 693 51.58 -62.46 87.58
N GLU A 694 52.56 -61.55 87.53
CA GLU A 694 53.80 -61.67 88.30
C GLU A 694 53.53 -61.59 89.81
N LYS A 695 52.64 -60.69 90.24
CA LYS A 695 52.20 -60.60 91.64
C LYS A 695 51.50 -61.89 92.08
N LEU A 696 50.61 -62.45 91.26
CA LEU A 696 49.93 -63.71 91.56
C LEU A 696 50.93 -64.88 91.66
N GLN A 697 51.93 -64.91 90.78
CA GLN A 697 53.02 -65.89 90.86
C GLN A 697 53.84 -65.73 92.14
N GLN A 698 54.15 -64.50 92.55
CA GLN A 698 54.83 -64.22 93.82
C GLN A 698 53.98 -64.66 95.02
N GLU A 699 52.68 -64.33 95.06
CA GLU A 699 51.77 -64.77 96.13
C GLU A 699 51.69 -66.29 96.21
N MET A 700 51.61 -66.99 95.07
CA MET A 700 51.64 -68.46 95.02
C MET A 700 52.97 -69.05 95.51
N SER A 701 54.10 -68.37 95.26
CA SER A 701 55.42 -68.78 95.74
C SER A 701 55.54 -68.63 97.25
N TRP A 702 55.11 -67.49 97.81
CA TRP A 702 55.08 -67.25 99.25
C TRP A 702 54.12 -68.16 99.97
N GLN A 703 52.99 -68.51 99.35
CA GLN A 703 52.03 -69.44 99.92
C GLN A 703 52.61 -70.85 100.03
N LYS A 704 53.32 -71.34 99.01
CA LYS A 704 54.05 -72.61 99.07
C LYS A 704 55.15 -72.60 100.13
N GLU A 705 55.89 -71.49 100.24
CA GLU A 705 56.93 -71.34 101.26
C GLU A 705 56.34 -71.31 102.67
N ARG A 706 55.20 -70.64 102.86
CA ARG A 706 54.46 -70.64 104.13
C ARG A 706 53.94 -72.03 104.48
N GLU A 707 53.36 -72.76 103.53
CA GLU A 707 52.91 -74.15 103.73
C GLU A 707 54.08 -75.08 104.08
N HIS A 708 55.25 -74.88 103.46
CA HIS A 708 56.45 -75.62 103.78
C HIS A 708 56.94 -75.35 105.22
N LEU A 709 57.00 -74.08 105.63
CA LEU A 709 57.38 -73.68 106.99
C LEU A 709 56.36 -74.14 108.04
N GLU A 710 55.06 -74.09 107.72
CA GLU A 710 54.00 -74.64 108.58
C GLU A 710 54.17 -76.16 108.75
N HIS A 711 54.55 -76.88 107.69
CA HIS A 711 54.83 -78.31 107.74
C HIS A 711 56.07 -78.62 108.60
N GLU A 712 57.17 -77.88 108.43
CA GLU A 712 58.37 -78.02 109.27
C GLU A 712 58.08 -77.72 110.74
N LEU A 713 57.31 -76.68 111.02
CA LEU A 713 56.86 -76.34 112.38
C LEU A 713 56.02 -77.48 112.99
N GLN A 714 55.15 -78.11 112.20
CA GLN A 714 54.33 -79.23 112.64
C GLN A 714 55.18 -80.46 112.98
N ILE A 715 56.22 -80.76 112.19
CA ILE A 715 57.19 -81.82 112.48
C ILE A 715 57.92 -81.52 113.80
N SER A 716 58.42 -80.30 113.98
CA SER A 716 59.10 -79.89 115.22
C SER A 716 58.16 -79.94 116.45
N LYS A 717 56.87 -79.61 116.27
CA LYS A 717 55.86 -79.78 117.33
C LYS A 717 55.66 -81.26 117.71
N GLN A 718 55.57 -82.15 116.72
CA GLN A 718 55.46 -83.60 116.98
C GLN A 718 56.72 -84.16 117.66
N GLU A 719 57.90 -83.65 117.33
CA GLU A 719 59.14 -83.99 118.02
C GLU A 719 59.15 -83.48 119.48
N ASN A 720 58.69 -82.25 119.71
CA ASN A 720 58.53 -81.71 121.06
C ASN A 720 57.50 -82.49 121.90
N GLU A 721 56.43 -82.97 121.29
CA GLU A 721 55.42 -83.80 121.95
C GLU A 721 56.01 -85.17 122.34
N LYS A 722 56.85 -85.78 121.48
CA LYS A 722 57.63 -86.98 121.83
C LYS A 722 58.58 -86.73 122.99
N TYR A 723 59.30 -85.60 123.01
CA TYR A 723 60.16 -85.25 124.14
C TYR A 723 59.35 -85.04 125.43
N TRP A 724 58.13 -84.51 125.34
CA TRP A 724 57.21 -84.37 126.46
C TRP A 724 56.73 -85.72 127.00
N ASP A 725 56.41 -86.66 126.11
CA ASP A 725 56.04 -88.03 126.48
C ASP A 725 57.21 -88.79 127.15
N GLU A 726 58.44 -88.61 126.67
CA GLU A 726 59.65 -89.14 127.29
C GLU A 726 59.89 -88.53 128.70
N LEU A 727 59.68 -87.22 128.84
CA LEU A 727 59.75 -86.52 130.13
C LEU A 727 58.68 -87.02 131.12
N CYS A 728 57.46 -87.27 130.66
CA CYS A 728 56.40 -87.85 131.49
C CYS A 728 56.73 -89.29 131.93
N GLN A 729 57.36 -90.10 131.08
CA GLN A 729 57.80 -91.46 131.45
C GLN A 729 58.94 -91.43 132.48
N LEU A 730 59.92 -90.53 132.32
CA LEU A 730 61.00 -90.32 133.30
C LEU A 730 60.49 -89.81 134.65
N ASN A 731 59.50 -88.90 134.65
CA ASN A 731 58.88 -88.39 135.88
C ASN A 731 58.11 -89.50 136.64
N THR A 732 57.51 -90.45 135.91
CA THR A 732 56.83 -91.61 136.50
C THR A 732 57.83 -92.61 137.12
N GLN A 733 59.04 -92.72 136.57
CA GLN A 733 60.16 -93.48 137.15
C GLN A 733 60.77 -92.77 138.37
N SER A 734 60.81 -91.44 138.39
CA SER A 734 61.28 -90.66 139.54
C SER A 734 60.36 -90.77 140.76
N LEU A 735 59.03 -90.84 140.57
CA LEU A 735 58.08 -91.01 141.69
C LEU A 735 58.12 -92.40 142.35
N GLN A 736 58.68 -93.42 141.67
CA GLN A 736 58.89 -94.76 142.25
C GLN A 736 60.17 -94.86 143.11
N LEU A 737 61.11 -93.92 142.98
CA LEU A 737 62.35 -93.87 143.76
C LEU A 737 62.24 -93.02 145.04
N THR A 738 61.19 -92.20 145.19
CA THR A 738 61.01 -91.30 146.33
C THR A 738 60.29 -91.93 147.53
N SER A 739 59.80 -93.18 147.42
CA SER A 739 59.19 -93.90 148.55
C SER A 739 60.18 -94.73 149.39
N THR A 740 61.46 -94.81 148.98
CA THR A 740 62.53 -95.54 149.70
C THR A 740 63.50 -94.62 150.44
N VAL A 741 63.23 -93.30 150.50
CA VAL A 741 64.08 -92.33 151.22
C VAL A 741 63.38 -91.77 152.48
N SER A 742 62.27 -92.39 152.91
CA SER A 742 61.58 -92.03 154.16
C SER A 742 62.25 -92.52 155.44
N ASP A 743 63.26 -93.40 155.42
CA ASP A 743 63.68 -94.10 156.64
C ASP A 743 65.17 -94.02 157.03
N LEU A 744 65.98 -93.10 156.46
CA LEU A 744 67.38 -92.93 156.92
C LEU A 744 67.91 -91.48 156.85
N SER A 745 67.35 -90.55 157.63
CA SER A 745 68.15 -89.43 158.17
C SER A 745 67.49 -88.73 159.37
N SER A 746 67.19 -89.52 160.40
CA SER A 746 67.13 -89.06 161.79
C SER A 746 68.54 -89.11 162.38
N GLN A 747 69.27 -87.98 162.34
CA GLN A 747 70.32 -87.55 163.29
C GLN A 747 71.20 -86.44 162.66
N ARG A 748 70.94 -85.16 162.99
CA ARG A 748 71.94 -84.27 163.61
C ARG A 748 71.36 -82.92 164.06
N GLU A 749 71.77 -82.55 165.26
CA GLU A 749 71.35 -81.45 166.13
C GLU A 749 72.34 -80.24 166.10
N VAL A 750 71.79 -79.04 166.39
CA VAL A 750 72.33 -77.90 167.19
C VAL A 750 73.26 -76.81 166.57
N SER A 751 72.80 -75.52 166.64
CA SER A 751 73.39 -74.31 167.31
C SER A 751 72.99 -73.00 166.56
N TYR A 752 72.26 -71.99 167.07
CA TYR A 752 72.36 -71.08 168.23
C TYR A 752 73.30 -69.85 168.05
N GLU A 753 72.78 -68.66 168.40
CA GLU A 753 73.44 -67.40 168.84
C GLU A 753 74.30 -66.53 167.89
N ASN A 754 73.82 -65.30 167.59
CA ASN A 754 74.39 -64.05 168.12
C ASN A 754 73.58 -62.78 167.71
N ILE A 755 72.82 -62.19 168.64
CA ILE A 755 73.06 -60.88 169.34
C ILE A 755 72.19 -59.76 168.73
N GLN A 756 71.28 -59.02 169.37
CA GLN A 756 70.99 -58.70 170.79
C GLN A 756 72.20 -58.36 171.65
N GLU A 757 72.79 -57.19 171.43
CA GLU A 757 73.33 -56.36 172.51
C GLU A 757 73.49 -54.90 172.05
N LEU A 758 73.23 -53.97 172.98
CA LEU A 758 73.47 -52.52 172.93
C LEU A 758 72.38 -51.60 172.39
N ASN A 759 71.21 -51.73 173.02
CA ASN A 759 70.58 -50.55 173.62
C ASN A 759 71.44 -50.00 174.79
N ALA A 760 71.45 -48.67 174.92
CA ALA A 760 71.73 -47.90 176.13
C ALA A 760 73.17 -47.42 176.40
N ARG A 761 73.51 -46.27 175.81
CA ARG A 761 74.16 -45.08 176.43
C ARG A 761 74.19 -44.00 175.34
N LEU A 762 73.63 -42.80 175.44
CA LEU A 762 73.41 -41.94 176.60
C LEU A 762 72.39 -40.84 176.22
N ARG A 763 71.84 -40.22 177.27
CA ARG A 763 70.70 -39.30 177.35
C ARG A 763 71.22 -37.83 177.44
N GLU A 764 70.36 -36.86 177.07
CA GLU A 764 70.36 -35.39 177.34
C GLU A 764 70.95 -34.45 176.25
N LEU A 765 70.41 -33.29 175.84
CA LEU A 765 69.21 -32.45 176.11
C LEU A 765 69.16 -31.28 175.06
N SER A 766 67.96 -30.69 174.85
CA SER A 766 67.66 -29.29 174.44
C SER A 766 67.96 -28.77 173.00
N ASP A 767 66.91 -28.47 172.22
CA ASP A 767 66.61 -27.16 171.56
C ASP A 767 65.65 -27.29 170.35
N GLY A 768 64.78 -26.30 170.11
CA GLY A 768 64.29 -26.05 168.73
C GLY A 768 62.87 -25.51 168.51
N LYS A 769 62.57 -24.30 168.97
CA LYS A 769 61.38 -23.49 168.61
C LYS A 769 61.42 -22.94 167.16
N HIS A 770 62.11 -23.60 166.23
CA HIS A 770 62.40 -23.07 164.88
C HIS A 770 61.67 -23.78 163.73
N GLU A 771 61.02 -24.93 163.96
CA GLU A 771 60.34 -25.68 162.89
C GLU A 771 58.95 -25.13 162.53
N SER A 772 58.29 -24.39 163.42
CA SER A 772 56.95 -23.86 163.18
C SER A 772 56.93 -22.67 162.20
N ASP A 773 57.98 -21.84 162.19
CA ASP A 773 58.01 -20.62 161.36
C ASP A 773 58.39 -20.93 159.90
N SER A 774 59.13 -22.02 159.64
CA SER A 774 59.55 -22.42 158.29
C SER A 774 58.40 -22.99 157.43
N GLN A 775 57.35 -23.54 158.05
CA GLN A 775 56.21 -24.12 157.32
C GLN A 775 55.22 -23.07 156.79
N ILE A 776 55.13 -21.90 157.44
CA ILE A 776 54.22 -20.82 157.02
C ILE A 776 54.72 -20.15 155.73
N GLU A 777 56.04 -19.95 155.61
CA GLU A 777 56.65 -19.29 154.45
C GLU A 777 56.52 -20.13 153.16
N GLN A 778 56.58 -21.47 153.26
CA GLN A 778 56.39 -22.37 152.12
C GLN A 778 54.96 -22.36 151.56
N LEU A 779 53.95 -22.16 152.40
CA LEU A 779 52.54 -22.14 151.96
C LEU A 779 52.19 -20.82 151.25
N GLN A 780 52.75 -19.69 151.71
CA GLN A 780 52.58 -18.39 151.04
C GLN A 780 53.25 -18.36 149.65
N ALA A 781 54.39 -19.03 149.48
CA ALA A 781 55.04 -19.12 148.17
C ALA A 781 54.19 -19.91 147.14
N LYS A 782 53.50 -20.98 147.57
CA LYS A 782 52.65 -21.79 146.68
C LYS A 782 51.37 -21.06 146.25
N LEU A 783 50.74 -20.30 147.15
CA LEU A 783 49.53 -19.52 146.82
C LEU A 783 49.83 -18.46 145.74
N ASN A 784 50.96 -17.77 145.86
CA ASN A 784 51.38 -16.74 144.90
C ASN A 784 51.70 -17.28 143.51
N VAL A 785 52.02 -18.57 143.37
CA VAL A 785 52.25 -19.22 142.06
C VAL A 785 50.93 -19.55 141.38
N GLN A 786 49.95 -20.10 142.12
CA GLN A 786 48.62 -20.39 141.57
C GLN A 786 47.87 -19.11 141.15
N GLU A 787 47.98 -18.02 141.92
CA GLU A 787 47.37 -16.74 141.54
C GLU A 787 47.94 -16.20 140.23
N ARG A 788 49.24 -16.42 139.96
CA ARG A 788 49.88 -16.04 138.69
C ARG A 788 49.42 -16.90 137.52
N GLU A 789 49.23 -18.20 137.71
CA GLU A 789 48.72 -19.12 136.67
C GLU A 789 47.27 -18.80 136.28
N ILE A 790 46.42 -18.45 137.25
CA ILE A 790 45.03 -18.04 137.01
C ILE A 790 45.00 -16.72 136.23
N LEU A 791 45.82 -15.74 136.61
CA LEU A 791 45.94 -14.47 135.87
C LEU A 791 46.47 -14.68 134.44
N HIS A 792 47.41 -15.60 134.25
CA HIS A 792 47.94 -15.93 132.93
C HIS A 792 46.88 -16.55 132.02
N SER A 793 46.16 -17.56 132.52
CA SER A 793 45.07 -18.24 131.80
C SER A 793 43.93 -17.28 131.45
N ARG A 794 43.61 -16.33 132.34
CA ARG A 794 42.60 -15.30 132.09
C ARG A 794 43.04 -14.30 131.01
N SER A 795 44.33 -13.94 130.99
CA SER A 795 44.90 -13.05 129.96
C SER A 795 44.98 -13.73 128.59
N GLU A 796 45.25 -15.04 128.54
CA GLU A 796 45.21 -15.83 127.30
C GLU A 796 43.78 -15.93 126.75
N TRP A 797 42.81 -16.24 127.62
CA TRP A 797 41.41 -16.29 127.22
C TRP A 797 40.90 -14.93 126.71
N GLU A 798 41.29 -13.81 127.33
CA GLU A 798 40.93 -12.49 126.83
C GLU A 798 41.56 -12.17 125.47
N ARG A 799 42.80 -12.63 125.21
CA ARG A 799 43.44 -12.50 123.89
C ARG A 799 42.72 -13.33 122.83
N GLU A 800 42.37 -14.58 123.11
CA GLU A 800 41.61 -15.42 122.18
C GLU A 800 40.23 -14.86 121.88
N LYS A 801 39.53 -14.37 122.92
CA LYS A 801 38.23 -13.71 122.76
C LYS A 801 38.33 -12.46 121.86
N ALA A 802 39.35 -11.63 122.05
CA ALA A 802 39.58 -10.45 121.21
C ALA A 802 39.92 -10.84 119.76
N GLN A 803 40.70 -11.91 119.57
CA GLN A 803 41.08 -12.40 118.25
C GLN A 803 39.89 -12.99 117.48
N LEU A 804 39.00 -13.74 118.16
CA LEU A 804 37.75 -14.22 117.57
C LEU A 804 36.79 -13.09 117.22
N GLN A 805 36.69 -12.04 118.05
CA GLN A 805 35.89 -10.86 117.73
C GLN A 805 36.43 -10.10 116.51
N SER A 806 37.75 -9.97 116.38
CA SER A 806 38.38 -9.37 115.20
C SER A 806 38.11 -10.20 113.93
N ASN A 807 38.23 -11.52 114.00
CA ASN A 807 37.98 -12.42 112.86
C ASN A 807 36.50 -12.38 112.42
N LEU A 808 35.57 -12.33 113.38
CA LEU A 808 34.15 -12.19 113.08
C LEU A 808 33.86 -10.87 112.36
N GLN A 809 34.51 -9.78 112.77
CA GLN A 809 34.34 -8.47 112.16
C GLN A 809 34.91 -8.39 110.74
N ILE A 810 36.05 -9.05 110.48
CA ILE A 810 36.62 -9.18 109.13
C ILE A 810 35.67 -9.99 108.23
N SER A 811 35.16 -11.12 108.71
CA SER A 811 34.21 -11.95 107.95
C SER A 811 32.90 -11.21 107.63
N LEU A 812 32.40 -10.38 108.54
CA LEU A 812 31.24 -9.52 108.28
C LEU A 812 31.53 -8.45 107.22
N GLN A 813 32.72 -7.82 107.24
CA GLN A 813 33.11 -6.86 106.19
C GLN A 813 33.26 -7.51 104.81
N GLU A 814 33.77 -8.73 104.74
CA GLU A 814 33.86 -9.50 103.49
C GLU A 814 32.48 -9.92 102.97
N ALA A 815 31.56 -10.29 103.87
CA ALA A 815 30.17 -10.56 103.53
C ALA A 815 29.44 -9.30 103.00
N ASP A 816 29.67 -8.13 103.58
CA ASP A 816 29.09 -6.87 103.10
C ASP A 816 29.69 -6.45 101.74
N LYS A 817 30.99 -6.69 101.52
CA LYS A 817 31.65 -6.42 100.24
C LYS A 817 31.08 -7.29 99.12
N THR A 818 30.96 -8.60 99.35
CA THR A 818 30.38 -9.54 98.38
C THR A 818 28.90 -9.25 98.11
N ARG A 819 28.15 -8.81 99.14
CA ARG A 819 26.76 -8.35 98.98
C ARG A 819 26.66 -7.09 98.10
N SER A 820 27.59 -6.15 98.25
CA SER A 820 27.65 -4.95 97.41
C SER A 820 27.98 -5.29 95.95
N GLU A 821 28.95 -6.19 95.73
CA GLU A 821 29.31 -6.69 94.40
C GLU A 821 28.14 -7.43 93.73
N LEU A 822 27.38 -8.24 94.49
CA LEU A 822 26.15 -8.89 94.00
C LEU A 822 25.05 -7.88 93.63
N LEU A 823 24.86 -6.80 94.41
CA LEU A 823 23.90 -5.75 94.08
C LEU A 823 24.31 -4.99 92.80
N GLN A 824 25.61 -4.76 92.59
CA GLN A 824 26.13 -4.14 91.37
C GLN A 824 25.94 -5.05 90.14
N LEU A 825 26.25 -6.34 90.27
CA LEU A 825 25.98 -7.36 89.24
C LEU A 825 24.49 -7.43 88.91
N ASN A 826 23.61 -7.42 89.91
CA ASN A 826 22.16 -7.47 89.68
C ASN A 826 21.63 -6.21 88.98
N CYS A 827 22.23 -5.04 89.25
CA CYS A 827 21.93 -3.80 88.55
C CYS A 827 22.38 -3.85 87.08
N LEU A 828 23.57 -4.41 86.81
CA LEU A 828 24.06 -4.65 85.44
C LEU A 828 23.18 -5.64 84.68
N VAL A 829 22.78 -6.75 85.30
CA VAL A 829 21.85 -7.72 84.71
C VAL A 829 20.50 -7.07 84.39
N SER A 830 20.01 -6.17 85.25
CA SER A 830 18.76 -5.45 85.00
C SER A 830 18.89 -4.46 83.83
N LYS A 831 20.04 -3.79 83.68
CA LYS A 831 20.34 -2.93 82.52
C LYS A 831 20.42 -3.74 81.22
N LEU A 832 21.16 -4.86 81.23
CA LEU A 832 21.28 -5.76 80.08
C LEU A 832 19.92 -6.37 79.69
N LYS A 833 19.05 -6.66 80.66
CA LYS A 833 17.67 -7.09 80.38
C LYS A 833 16.83 -6.00 79.69
N ALA A 834 16.99 -4.74 80.09
CA ALA A 834 16.31 -3.62 79.45
C ALA A 834 16.83 -3.36 78.03
N GLU A 835 18.15 -3.42 77.84
CA GLU A 835 18.79 -3.32 76.51
C GLU A 835 18.35 -4.46 75.59
N ASN A 836 18.31 -5.70 76.09
CA ASN A 836 17.84 -6.85 75.31
C ASN A 836 16.34 -6.73 74.95
N ALA A 837 15.51 -6.17 75.83
CA ALA A 837 14.11 -5.89 75.52
C ALA A 837 13.97 -4.80 74.42
N SER A 838 14.83 -3.78 74.45
CA SER A 838 14.90 -2.76 73.38
C SER A 838 15.32 -3.40 72.05
N HIS A 839 16.38 -4.20 72.05
CA HIS A 839 16.84 -4.90 70.85
C HIS A 839 15.81 -5.89 70.30
N GLN A 840 15.02 -6.55 71.16
CA GLN A 840 13.91 -7.40 70.71
C GLN A 840 12.80 -6.59 70.01
N GLU A 841 12.53 -5.38 70.46
CA GLU A 841 11.56 -4.50 69.81
C GLU A 841 12.09 -3.94 68.48
N ASP A 842 13.39 -3.59 68.43
CA ASP A 842 14.06 -3.20 67.18
C ASP A 842 14.05 -4.35 66.16
N VAL A 843 14.33 -5.59 66.60
CA VAL A 843 14.22 -6.79 65.75
C VAL A 843 12.79 -6.99 65.26
N ARG A 844 11.77 -6.82 66.11
CA ARG A 844 10.36 -6.89 65.68
C ARG A 844 9.98 -5.83 64.66
N GLN A 845 10.47 -4.59 64.83
CA GLN A 845 10.25 -3.54 63.84
C GLN A 845 10.95 -3.89 62.52
N MET A 846 12.18 -4.39 62.57
CA MET A 846 12.90 -4.82 61.38
C MET A 846 12.21 -6.02 60.70
N GLU A 847 11.68 -6.99 61.45
CA GLU A 847 10.85 -8.09 60.94
C GLU A 847 9.53 -7.60 60.33
N GLY A 848 8.93 -6.55 60.86
CA GLY A 848 7.76 -5.87 60.28
C GLY A 848 8.10 -5.24 58.93
N ARG A 849 9.19 -4.48 58.86
CA ARG A 849 9.68 -3.86 57.62
C ARG A 849 10.13 -4.90 56.60
N LEU A 850 10.73 -6.01 57.04
CA LEU A 850 11.09 -7.11 56.16
C LEU A 850 9.84 -7.76 55.55
N ARG A 851 8.77 -7.94 56.34
CA ARG A 851 7.48 -8.44 55.83
C ARG A 851 6.87 -7.50 54.81
N GLU A 852 6.86 -6.19 55.09
CA GLU A 852 6.38 -5.17 54.14
C GLU A 852 7.20 -5.17 52.85
N MET A 853 8.54 -5.22 52.96
CA MET A 853 9.45 -5.33 51.81
C MET A 853 9.18 -6.61 51.00
N THR A 854 9.01 -7.77 51.64
CA THR A 854 8.70 -9.03 50.94
C THR A 854 7.32 -9.00 50.28
N GLN A 855 6.34 -8.30 50.87
CA GLN A 855 5.03 -8.13 50.26
C GLN A 855 5.13 -7.19 49.03
N GLN A 856 5.88 -6.10 49.14
CA GLN A 856 6.18 -5.21 48.00
C GLN A 856 6.96 -5.94 46.91
N GLU A 857 7.89 -6.83 47.26
CA GLU A 857 8.63 -7.66 46.32
C GLU A 857 7.71 -8.67 45.61
N GLN A 858 6.76 -9.29 46.32
CA GLN A 858 5.75 -10.17 45.71
C GLN A 858 4.78 -9.41 44.80
N GLU A 859 4.34 -8.22 45.19
CA GLU A 859 3.50 -7.36 44.36
C GLU A 859 4.26 -6.86 43.12
N ALA A 860 5.53 -6.49 43.27
CA ALA A 860 6.43 -6.16 42.17
C ALA A 860 6.68 -7.36 41.25
N ALA A 861 6.87 -8.57 41.79
CA ALA A 861 7.00 -9.78 40.99
C ALA A 861 5.70 -10.08 40.22
N ALA A 862 4.53 -9.87 40.82
CA ALA A 862 3.25 -10.02 40.14
C ALA A 862 3.02 -8.98 39.04
N THR A 863 3.47 -7.73 39.23
CA THR A 863 3.40 -6.71 38.18
C THR A 863 4.41 -7.00 37.07
N ILE A 864 5.65 -7.40 37.39
CA ILE A 864 6.64 -7.86 36.42
C ILE A 864 6.09 -9.03 35.61
N GLN A 865 5.43 -10.01 36.23
CA GLN A 865 4.86 -11.14 35.53
C GLN A 865 3.68 -10.74 34.61
N ARG A 866 2.85 -9.77 35.03
CA ARG A 866 1.81 -9.20 34.15
C ARG A 866 2.42 -8.45 32.96
N LEU A 867 3.47 -7.65 33.20
CA LEU A 867 4.17 -6.92 32.16
C LEU A 867 4.90 -7.87 31.20
N GLN A 868 5.49 -8.95 31.69
CA GLN A 868 6.10 -10.01 30.87
C GLN A 868 5.05 -10.73 30.01
N ASN A 869 3.86 -11.01 30.55
CA ASN A 869 2.77 -11.59 29.78
C ASN A 869 2.26 -10.63 28.69
N GLN A 870 2.17 -9.33 28.99
CA GLN A 870 1.81 -8.29 28.03
C GLN A 870 2.89 -8.09 26.95
N LEU A 871 4.16 -8.11 27.35
CA LEU A 871 5.28 -8.07 26.42
C LEU A 871 5.25 -9.30 25.51
N GLY A 872 5.02 -10.49 26.04
CA GLY A 872 4.87 -11.71 25.25
C GLY A 872 3.67 -11.69 24.31
N THR A 873 2.56 -11.00 24.64
CA THR A 873 1.47 -10.78 23.68
C THR A 873 1.86 -9.81 22.57
N VAL A 874 2.53 -8.71 22.91
CA VAL A 874 3.00 -7.73 21.92
C VAL A 874 4.09 -8.32 21.03
N GLU A 875 4.98 -9.16 21.55
CA GLU A 875 5.99 -9.87 20.78
C GLU A 875 5.37 -10.89 19.83
N ARG A 876 4.32 -11.60 20.25
CA ARG A 876 3.55 -12.50 19.37
C ARG A 876 2.81 -11.74 18.28
N GLU A 877 2.20 -10.61 18.62
CA GLU A 877 1.55 -9.73 17.64
C GLU A 877 2.56 -9.12 16.67
N LYS A 878 3.73 -8.70 17.16
CA LYS A 878 4.83 -8.20 16.33
C LYS A 878 5.35 -9.30 15.39
N ALA A 879 5.58 -10.51 15.89
CA ALA A 879 6.00 -11.64 15.06
C ALA A 879 4.94 -11.98 14.00
N GLN A 880 3.66 -11.96 14.36
CA GLN A 880 2.56 -12.16 13.41
C GLN A 880 2.50 -11.04 12.35
N GLN A 881 2.74 -9.79 12.75
CA GLN A 881 2.80 -8.66 11.83
C GLN A 881 4.03 -8.75 10.92
N GLU A 882 5.20 -9.13 11.43
CA GLU A 882 6.40 -9.37 10.64
C GLU A 882 6.20 -10.51 9.65
N GLU A 883 5.54 -11.60 10.04
CA GLU A 883 5.16 -12.69 9.14
C GLU A 883 4.16 -12.22 8.08
N ASN A 884 3.14 -11.44 8.44
CA ASN A 884 2.19 -10.87 7.49
C ASN A 884 2.89 -9.91 6.50
N TRP A 885 3.80 -9.05 6.99
CA TRP A 885 4.60 -8.16 6.16
C TRP A 885 5.55 -8.93 5.25
N GLN A 886 6.12 -10.04 5.72
CA GLN A 886 6.97 -10.91 4.93
C GLN A 886 6.15 -11.62 3.84
N GLN A 887 4.97 -12.14 4.16
CA GLN A 887 4.06 -12.72 3.16
C GLN A 887 3.59 -11.70 2.13
N VAL A 888 3.32 -10.44 2.53
CA VAL A 888 2.98 -9.36 1.60
C VAL A 888 4.17 -9.00 0.73
N ARG A 889 5.39 -8.95 1.29
CA ARG A 889 6.62 -8.72 0.55
C ARG A 889 6.88 -9.82 -0.47
N GLU A 890 6.76 -11.08 -0.08
CA GLU A 890 6.93 -12.24 -0.97
C GLU A 890 5.88 -12.25 -2.09
N ARG A 891 4.62 -11.88 -1.79
CA ARG A 891 3.59 -11.69 -2.83
C ARG A 891 3.93 -10.55 -3.78
N LEU A 892 4.37 -9.40 -3.26
CA LEU A 892 4.78 -8.27 -4.10
C LEU A 892 6.01 -8.59 -4.94
N GLU A 893 6.99 -9.32 -4.40
CA GLU A 893 8.15 -9.80 -5.15
C GLU A 893 7.74 -10.80 -6.24
N HIS A 894 6.79 -11.69 -5.93
CA HIS A 894 6.22 -12.61 -6.91
C HIS A 894 5.46 -11.88 -8.02
N ASP A 895 4.59 -10.92 -7.67
CA ASP A 895 3.83 -10.10 -8.63
C ASP A 895 4.75 -9.23 -9.48
N LEU A 896 5.81 -8.69 -8.88
CA LEU A 896 6.82 -7.92 -9.59
C LEU A 896 7.65 -8.81 -10.52
N GLN A 897 7.94 -10.06 -10.12
CA GLN A 897 8.59 -11.04 -10.99
C GLN A 897 7.68 -11.48 -12.14
N LEU A 898 6.38 -11.68 -11.88
CA LEU A 898 5.38 -11.96 -12.92
C LEU A 898 5.24 -10.78 -13.88
N ALA A 899 5.22 -9.54 -13.38
CA ALA A 899 5.20 -8.34 -14.19
C ALA A 899 6.48 -8.20 -15.02
N LYS A 900 7.66 -8.47 -14.45
CA LYS A 900 8.94 -8.52 -15.17
C LYS A 900 8.91 -9.56 -16.28
N ASN A 901 8.49 -10.79 -15.98
CA ASN A 901 8.37 -11.87 -16.98
C ASN A 901 7.35 -11.49 -18.07
N LYS A 902 6.25 -10.81 -17.70
CA LYS A 902 5.24 -10.32 -18.67
C LYS A 902 5.80 -9.21 -19.55
N ILE A 903 6.59 -8.30 -19.00
CA ILE A 903 7.30 -7.26 -19.76
C ILE A 903 8.37 -7.88 -20.65
N GLU A 904 9.17 -8.83 -20.17
CA GLU A 904 10.14 -9.57 -20.98
C GLU A 904 9.46 -10.34 -22.11
N ASN A 905 8.33 -10.99 -21.84
CA ASN A 905 7.53 -11.65 -22.87
C ASN A 905 6.93 -10.66 -23.86
N LEU A 906 6.47 -9.48 -23.42
CA LEU A 906 6.01 -8.42 -24.32
C LEU A 906 7.16 -7.81 -25.13
N ILE A 907 8.36 -7.68 -24.56
CA ILE A 907 9.55 -7.25 -25.27
C ILE A 907 9.95 -8.32 -26.30
N LEU A 908 9.90 -9.61 -25.93
CA LEU A 908 10.19 -10.71 -26.84
C LEU A 908 9.14 -10.77 -27.95
N LYS A 909 7.86 -10.55 -27.62
CA LYS A 909 6.75 -10.48 -28.57
C LYS A 909 6.88 -9.27 -29.48
N HIS A 910 7.16 -8.08 -28.96
CA HIS A 910 7.42 -6.89 -29.79
C HIS A 910 8.70 -7.05 -30.62
N LYS A 911 9.71 -7.76 -30.12
CA LYS A 911 10.91 -8.10 -30.88
C LYS A 911 10.58 -9.08 -32.00
N GLN A 912 9.73 -10.07 -31.73
CA GLN A 912 9.22 -11.02 -32.71
C GLN A 912 8.32 -10.32 -33.72
N GLU A 913 7.33 -9.52 -33.30
CA GLU A 913 6.47 -8.70 -34.16
C GLU A 913 7.28 -7.69 -34.95
N LYS A 914 8.32 -7.06 -34.37
CA LYS A 914 9.26 -6.22 -35.12
C LYS A 914 10.07 -7.04 -36.12
N GLN A 915 10.46 -8.25 -35.79
CA GLN A 915 11.17 -9.15 -36.69
C GLN A 915 10.25 -9.67 -37.79
N ASP A 916 8.99 -9.94 -37.48
CA ASP A 916 7.93 -10.40 -38.39
C ASP A 916 7.46 -9.25 -39.29
N LEU A 917 7.45 -8.01 -38.77
CA LEU A 917 7.26 -6.78 -39.54
C LEU A 917 8.50 -6.44 -40.35
N LEU A 918 9.72 -6.74 -39.90
CA LEU A 918 10.94 -6.59 -40.70
C LEU A 918 11.01 -7.65 -41.80
N THR A 919 10.63 -8.90 -41.53
CA THR A 919 10.50 -9.93 -42.55
C THR A 919 9.32 -9.63 -43.45
N GLY A 920 8.21 -9.09 -42.92
CA GLY A 920 7.08 -8.60 -43.68
C GLY A 920 7.43 -7.38 -44.51
N LEU A 921 8.30 -6.49 -44.03
CA LEU A 921 8.87 -5.37 -44.78
C LEU A 921 9.89 -5.87 -45.79
N ASP A 922 10.65 -6.94 -45.52
CA ASP A 922 11.55 -7.60 -46.47
C ASP A 922 10.78 -8.42 -47.50
N GLU A 923 9.64 -9.02 -47.15
CA GLU A 923 8.74 -9.72 -48.06
C GLU A 923 7.96 -8.71 -48.89
N THR A 924 7.49 -7.62 -48.29
CA THR A 924 6.88 -6.50 -49.03
C THR A 924 7.92 -5.68 -49.75
N ASN A 925 9.20 -5.62 -49.36
CA ASN A 925 10.32 -5.09 -50.15
C ASN A 925 10.80 -6.10 -51.18
N LYS A 926 10.53 -7.40 -51.03
CA LYS A 926 10.65 -8.45 -52.07
C LYS A 926 9.47 -8.39 -53.04
N GLN A 927 8.29 -7.92 -52.61
CA GLN A 927 7.10 -7.70 -53.45
C GLN A 927 7.11 -6.29 -54.10
N LEU A 928 7.58 -5.27 -53.39
CA LEU A 928 8.04 -3.94 -53.83
C LEU A 928 9.48 -3.99 -54.38
N LEU A 929 10.03 -5.20 -54.51
CA LEU A 929 10.98 -5.55 -55.55
C LEU A 929 10.21 -5.59 -56.89
N VAL A 930 9.49 -4.50 -57.15
CA VAL A 930 9.50 -3.79 -58.41
C VAL A 930 10.95 -3.48 -58.79
N MET A 931 11.95 -3.66 -57.93
CA MET A 931 13.35 -3.84 -58.29
C MET A 931 13.75 -5.29 -58.65
N VAL A 932 12.85 -6.26 -58.83
CA VAL A 932 13.09 -7.55 -59.52
C VAL A 932 12.19 -7.64 -60.73
N SER A 933 11.02 -6.99 -60.77
CA SER A 933 10.41 -6.68 -62.07
C SER A 933 11.17 -5.57 -62.81
N LEU A 934 11.71 -4.56 -62.13
CA LEU A 934 12.65 -3.57 -62.69
C LEU A 934 14.09 -4.05 -62.64
N GLN A 935 14.51 -5.08 -61.90
CA GLN A 935 15.85 -5.68 -62.14
C GLN A 935 15.76 -6.83 -63.13
N ASP A 936 14.61 -7.44 -63.40
CA ASP A 936 14.38 -8.27 -64.59
C ASP A 936 14.03 -7.39 -65.78
N GLU A 937 13.44 -6.20 -65.63
CA GLU A 937 13.34 -5.18 -66.69
C GLU A 937 14.62 -4.39 -66.84
N ILE A 938 15.47 -4.17 -65.83
CA ILE A 938 16.80 -3.53 -65.97
C ILE A 938 17.84 -4.58 -66.33
N SER A 939 17.74 -5.84 -65.90
CA SER A 939 18.56 -6.94 -66.43
C SER A 939 18.07 -7.36 -67.80
N SER A 940 16.77 -7.32 -68.13
CA SER A 940 16.33 -7.49 -69.52
C SER A 940 16.56 -6.24 -70.35
N LEU A 941 16.52 -5.01 -69.83
CA LEU A 941 16.93 -3.80 -70.55
C LEU A 941 18.46 -3.64 -70.58
N LYS A 942 19.23 -4.23 -69.65
CA LYS A 942 20.70 -4.34 -69.72
C LYS A 942 21.12 -5.52 -70.58
N GLN A 943 20.39 -6.63 -70.58
CA GLN A 943 20.60 -7.74 -71.50
C GLN A 943 20.07 -7.37 -72.89
N VAL A 944 19.04 -6.53 -73.01
CA VAL A 944 18.58 -5.90 -74.27
C VAL A 944 19.47 -4.73 -74.62
N LYS A 945 20.14 -4.03 -73.70
CA LYS A 945 21.16 -3.02 -74.01
C LYS A 945 22.50 -3.63 -74.38
N GLU A 946 22.99 -4.66 -73.70
CA GLU A 946 24.18 -5.44 -74.04
C GLU A 946 23.91 -6.37 -75.23
N SER A 947 22.66 -6.82 -75.41
CA SER A 947 22.20 -7.41 -76.66
C SER A 947 21.87 -6.36 -77.71
N LEU A 948 21.61 -5.08 -77.43
CA LEU A 948 21.44 -4.01 -78.44
C LEU A 948 22.78 -3.36 -78.76
N GLU A 949 23.77 -3.41 -77.87
CA GLU A 949 25.17 -3.01 -78.09
C GLU A 949 25.92 -4.18 -78.73
N GLY A 950 25.64 -5.40 -78.30
CA GLY A 950 26.03 -6.65 -78.97
C GLY A 950 25.29 -6.86 -80.28
N GLN A 951 24.02 -6.45 -80.41
CA GLN A 951 23.31 -6.35 -81.69
C GLN A 951 23.65 -5.08 -82.42
N CYS A 952 24.18 -3.97 -81.86
CA CYS A 952 24.66 -2.84 -82.66
C CYS A 952 26.08 -3.10 -83.16
N GLN A 953 26.88 -3.87 -82.43
CA GLN A 953 28.17 -4.38 -82.88
C GLN A 953 27.99 -5.59 -83.80
N SER A 954 27.01 -6.46 -83.57
CA SER A 954 26.59 -7.53 -84.48
C SER A 954 25.76 -7.00 -85.65
N VAL A 955 25.02 -5.88 -85.57
CA VAL A 955 24.36 -5.16 -86.68
C VAL A 955 25.35 -4.27 -87.39
N SER A 956 26.48 -3.86 -86.79
CA SER A 956 27.60 -3.29 -87.54
C SER A 956 28.37 -4.37 -88.32
N LYS A 957 28.49 -5.58 -87.74
CA LYS A 957 29.07 -6.77 -88.40
C LYS A 957 28.11 -7.41 -89.41
N LEU A 958 26.82 -7.44 -89.09
CA LEU A 958 25.70 -7.84 -89.93
C LEU A 958 25.28 -6.72 -90.86
N LEU A 959 25.59 -5.44 -90.73
CA LEU A 959 25.42 -4.46 -91.83
C LEU A 959 26.51 -4.64 -92.88
N LYS A 960 27.66 -5.20 -92.48
CA LYS A 960 28.69 -5.70 -93.41
C LYS A 960 28.30 -7.06 -94.01
N GLU A 961 27.78 -8.00 -93.22
CA GLU A 961 27.34 -9.32 -93.72
C GLU A 961 25.91 -9.34 -94.31
N THR A 962 25.03 -8.38 -94.00
CA THR A 962 23.71 -8.14 -94.62
C THR A 962 23.77 -7.16 -95.78
N ALA A 963 24.87 -6.42 -95.98
CA ALA A 963 25.19 -5.94 -97.33
C ALA A 963 25.44 -7.11 -98.31
N GLU A 964 25.86 -8.27 -97.79
CA GLU A 964 26.07 -9.51 -98.55
C GLU A 964 24.88 -10.49 -98.46
N GLN A 965 24.06 -10.47 -97.39
CA GLN A 965 22.84 -11.27 -97.25
C GLN A 965 21.55 -10.56 -97.70
N VAL A 966 21.51 -9.23 -97.90
CA VAL A 966 20.40 -8.56 -98.63
C VAL A 966 20.35 -9.03 -100.08
N LYS A 967 21.48 -9.45 -100.66
CA LYS A 967 21.56 -10.18 -101.93
C LYS A 967 20.96 -11.60 -101.90
N GLN A 968 20.77 -12.20 -100.72
CA GLN A 968 20.21 -13.56 -100.54
C GLN A 968 18.81 -13.56 -99.90
N ILE A 969 18.41 -12.51 -99.18
CA ILE A 969 17.07 -12.36 -98.57
C ILE A 969 16.02 -11.92 -99.60
N GLU A 970 16.40 -11.31 -100.73
CA GLU A 970 15.49 -11.14 -101.88
C GLU A 970 15.05 -12.48 -102.50
N GLU A 971 15.88 -13.54 -102.45
CA GLU A 971 15.52 -14.89 -102.92
C GLU A 971 14.67 -15.69 -101.91
N LEU A 972 14.86 -15.48 -100.61
CA LEU A 972 14.12 -16.21 -99.56
C LEU A 972 12.76 -15.59 -99.21
N LYS A 973 12.52 -14.33 -99.56
CA LYS A 973 11.20 -13.67 -99.42
C LYS A 973 10.11 -14.32 -100.28
N CYS A 974 10.48 -15.05 -101.34
CA CYS A 974 9.54 -15.85 -102.15
C CYS A 974 9.08 -17.15 -101.47
N LYS A 975 9.86 -17.72 -100.52
CA LYS A 975 9.55 -19.03 -99.91
C LYS A 975 8.73 -18.94 -98.61
N VAL A 976 8.73 -17.81 -97.92
CA VAL A 976 7.93 -17.62 -96.69
C VAL A 976 6.42 -17.42 -96.97
N LYS A 977 6.03 -17.04 -98.19
CA LYS A 977 4.61 -17.02 -98.59
C LYS A 977 3.98 -18.41 -98.68
N GLU A 978 4.77 -19.45 -98.94
CA GLU A 978 4.28 -20.83 -99.11
C GLU A 978 4.06 -21.53 -97.75
N ALA A 979 4.86 -21.21 -96.73
CA ALA A 979 4.75 -21.83 -95.39
C ALA A 979 3.57 -21.30 -94.54
N GLN A 980 2.95 -20.19 -94.94
CA GLN A 980 1.83 -19.59 -94.22
C GLN A 980 0.47 -20.28 -94.54
N GLU A 981 0.39 -21.01 -95.67
CA GLU A 981 -0.77 -21.83 -96.03
C GLU A 981 -0.80 -23.19 -95.29
N GLU A 982 0.36 -23.73 -94.90
CA GLU A 982 0.45 -25.03 -94.19
C GLU A 982 0.01 -24.95 -92.72
N CYS A 983 0.15 -23.78 -92.07
CA CYS A 983 -0.22 -23.62 -90.67
C CYS A 983 -1.74 -23.58 -90.42
N GLN A 984 -2.55 -23.39 -91.48
CA GLN A 984 -4.01 -23.40 -91.38
C GLN A 984 -4.57 -24.84 -91.34
N ASN A 985 -3.92 -25.80 -92.04
CA ASN A 985 -4.32 -27.21 -92.06
C ASN A 985 -4.07 -27.96 -90.74
N TRP A 986 -3.11 -27.52 -89.92
CA TRP A 986 -2.81 -28.17 -88.64
C TRP A 986 -3.86 -27.92 -87.54
N LYS A 987 -4.61 -26.82 -87.63
CA LYS A 987 -5.65 -26.50 -86.63
C LYS A 987 -6.85 -27.45 -86.72
N GLU A 988 -7.25 -27.84 -87.92
CA GLU A 988 -8.39 -28.76 -88.12
C GLU A 988 -8.09 -30.19 -87.61
N ARG A 989 -6.81 -30.60 -87.59
CA ARG A 989 -6.37 -31.91 -87.08
C ARG A 989 -6.44 -32.03 -85.54
N HIS A 990 -6.33 -30.91 -84.83
CA HIS A 990 -6.29 -30.89 -83.37
C HIS A 990 -7.67 -31.13 -82.74
N ASP A 991 -8.76 -30.74 -83.42
CA ASP A 991 -10.12 -30.88 -82.89
C ASP A 991 -10.65 -32.32 -82.99
N GLU A 992 -10.18 -33.13 -83.95
CA GLU A 992 -10.54 -34.56 -84.07
C GLU A 992 -9.96 -35.42 -82.91
N LEU A 993 -8.73 -35.12 -82.45
CA LEU A 993 -8.06 -35.89 -81.39
C LEU A 993 -8.66 -35.70 -80.00
N LYS A 994 -9.38 -34.60 -79.75
CA LYS A 994 -10.07 -34.39 -78.46
C LYS A 994 -11.25 -35.33 -78.28
N SER A 995 -11.94 -35.70 -79.36
CA SER A 995 -13.12 -36.57 -79.29
C SER A 995 -12.78 -38.03 -78.98
N GLU A 996 -11.56 -38.50 -79.29
CA GLU A 996 -11.13 -39.87 -79.01
C GLU A 996 -10.69 -40.09 -77.55
N LEU A 997 -10.33 -39.02 -76.83
CA LEU A 997 -9.88 -39.11 -75.44
C LEU A 997 -11.04 -39.42 -74.48
N ASP A 998 -12.22 -38.87 -74.73
CA ASP A 998 -13.39 -39.04 -73.86
C ASP A 998 -13.95 -40.49 -73.92
N GLU A 999 -13.89 -41.16 -75.07
CA GLU A 999 -14.31 -42.57 -75.21
C GLU A 999 -13.39 -43.57 -74.47
N SER A 1000 -12.16 -43.17 -74.15
CA SER A 1000 -11.20 -44.01 -73.42
C SER A 1000 -11.49 -44.05 -71.91
N HIS A 1001 -12.11 -43.00 -71.37
CA HIS A 1001 -12.36 -42.85 -69.93
C HIS A 1001 -13.48 -43.77 -69.44
N ASP A 1002 -14.52 -44.01 -70.25
CA ASP A 1002 -15.66 -44.86 -69.90
C ASP A 1002 -15.32 -46.36 -69.81
N LYS A 1003 -14.25 -46.81 -70.49
CA LYS A 1003 -13.80 -48.22 -70.45
C LYS A 1003 -13.03 -48.59 -69.17
N LEU A 1004 -12.48 -47.61 -68.46
CA LEU A 1004 -11.75 -47.82 -67.21
C LEU A 1004 -12.68 -48.05 -66.01
N LEU A 1005 -13.89 -47.50 -66.05
CA LEU A 1005 -14.88 -47.64 -64.98
C LEU A 1005 -15.46 -49.07 -64.91
N ASP A 1006 -15.65 -49.74 -66.05
CA ASP A 1006 -16.17 -51.13 -66.12
C ASP A 1006 -15.16 -52.19 -65.61
N ALA A 1007 -13.86 -51.90 -65.67
CA ALA A 1007 -12.81 -52.80 -65.17
C ALA A 1007 -12.76 -52.85 -63.62
N ASN A 1008 -13.09 -51.74 -62.94
CA ASN A 1008 -13.00 -51.64 -61.49
C ASN A 1008 -14.11 -52.44 -60.77
N SER A 1009 -15.30 -52.56 -61.38
CA SER A 1009 -16.42 -53.34 -60.80
C SER A 1009 -16.20 -54.86 -60.81
N ARG A 1010 -15.33 -55.38 -61.70
CA ARG A 1010 -15.06 -56.83 -61.81
C ARG A 1010 -14.08 -57.34 -60.74
N MET A 1011 -13.26 -56.46 -60.16
CA MET A 1011 -12.25 -56.81 -59.15
C MET A 1011 -12.88 -57.09 -57.77
N THR A 1012 -13.97 -56.39 -57.42
CA THR A 1012 -14.67 -56.55 -56.14
C THR A 1012 -15.40 -57.90 -55.99
N LEU A 1013 -15.74 -58.55 -57.11
CA LEU A 1013 -16.46 -59.83 -57.10
C LEU A 1013 -15.55 -61.02 -56.70
N VAL A 1014 -14.26 -60.96 -57.06
CA VAL A 1014 -13.29 -62.06 -56.84
C VAL A 1014 -12.84 -62.16 -55.39
N GLN A 1015 -12.79 -61.05 -54.64
CA GLN A 1015 -12.43 -61.06 -53.21
C GLN A 1015 -13.47 -61.77 -52.31
N SER A 1016 -14.73 -61.84 -52.73
CA SER A 1016 -15.80 -62.49 -51.95
C SER A 1016 -15.80 -64.03 -52.02
N GLN A 1017 -15.15 -64.61 -53.04
CA GLN A 1017 -15.11 -66.06 -53.26
C GLN A 1017 -14.01 -66.76 -52.45
N HIS A 1018 -12.93 -66.06 -52.10
CA HIS A 1018 -11.81 -66.63 -51.33
C HIS A 1018 -12.12 -66.79 -49.82
N MET A 1019 -13.09 -66.04 -49.28
CA MET A 1019 -13.47 -66.08 -47.86
C MET A 1019 -14.29 -67.34 -47.50
N ARG A 1020 -14.91 -68.01 -48.48
CA ARG A 1020 -15.73 -69.22 -48.27
C ARG A 1020 -14.92 -70.53 -48.23
N GLU A 1021 -13.71 -70.55 -48.77
CA GLU A 1021 -12.84 -71.74 -48.79
C GLU A 1021 -12.11 -71.98 -47.44
N VAL A 1022 -11.92 -70.93 -46.63
CA VAL A 1022 -11.25 -71.01 -45.31
C VAL A 1022 -12.18 -71.57 -44.21
N GLN A 1023 -13.50 -71.47 -44.37
CA GLN A 1023 -14.48 -71.97 -43.38
C GLN A 1023 -14.71 -73.49 -43.46
N GLN A 1024 -14.44 -74.12 -44.61
CA GLN A 1024 -14.61 -75.57 -44.83
C GLN A 1024 -13.46 -76.43 -44.26
N LEU A 1025 -12.33 -75.82 -43.88
CA LEU A 1025 -11.18 -76.54 -43.29
C LEU A 1025 -11.23 -76.66 -41.75
N LYS A 1026 -12.21 -76.02 -41.09
CA LYS A 1026 -12.41 -76.09 -39.62
C LYS A 1026 -13.32 -77.24 -39.15
N GLU A 1027 -14.04 -77.92 -40.05
CA GLU A 1027 -14.99 -79.01 -39.70
C GLU A 1027 -14.38 -80.43 -39.69
N LYS A 1028 -13.05 -80.59 -39.87
CA LYS A 1028 -12.40 -81.92 -40.04
C LYS A 1028 -11.51 -82.42 -38.89
N ALA A 1029 -11.64 -81.89 -37.68
CA ALA A 1029 -10.79 -82.34 -36.56
C ALA A 1029 -11.52 -82.48 -35.22
N HIS A 1030 -12.52 -83.38 -35.14
CA HIS A 1030 -13.12 -83.82 -33.88
C HIS A 1030 -13.26 -85.36 -33.83
N SER A 1031 -12.25 -86.05 -33.27
CA SER A 1031 -12.45 -87.38 -32.68
C SER A 1031 -11.30 -87.75 -31.73
N SER A 1032 -11.69 -88.34 -30.58
CA SER A 1032 -10.93 -89.16 -29.61
C SER A 1032 -10.31 -88.51 -28.36
N VAL A 1033 -11.11 -88.29 -27.29
CA VAL A 1033 -10.72 -88.45 -25.85
C VAL A 1033 -11.98 -88.84 -25.01
N PRO A 1034 -11.92 -89.79 -24.05
CA PRO A 1034 -13.09 -90.26 -23.27
C PRO A 1034 -13.71 -89.23 -22.30
N ARG A 1035 -15.04 -89.29 -22.17
CA ARG A 1035 -15.96 -88.21 -21.73
C ARG A 1035 -16.18 -88.03 -20.21
N GLU A 1036 -15.67 -88.91 -19.35
CA GLU A 1036 -16.00 -88.89 -17.90
C GLU A 1036 -14.97 -88.17 -17.00
N GLN A 1037 -13.69 -88.16 -17.36
CA GLN A 1037 -12.69 -87.32 -16.68
C GLN A 1037 -12.75 -85.87 -17.17
N VAL A 1038 -13.24 -85.66 -18.40
CA VAL A 1038 -13.46 -84.34 -18.99
C VAL A 1038 -14.63 -83.63 -18.29
N THR A 1039 -15.73 -84.32 -17.96
CA THR A 1039 -16.88 -83.71 -17.27
C THR A 1039 -16.59 -83.34 -15.81
N GLN A 1040 -15.81 -84.15 -15.07
CA GLN A 1040 -15.40 -83.78 -13.71
C GLN A 1040 -14.41 -82.60 -13.68
N LEU A 1041 -13.47 -82.54 -14.61
CA LEU A 1041 -12.59 -81.38 -14.76
C LEU A 1041 -13.35 -80.16 -15.30
N GLN A 1042 -14.32 -80.34 -16.19
CA GLN A 1042 -15.18 -79.25 -16.67
C GLN A 1042 -16.06 -78.67 -15.56
N ASN A 1043 -16.61 -79.49 -14.66
CA ASN A 1043 -17.42 -78.99 -13.54
C ASN A 1043 -16.55 -78.28 -12.49
N ARG A 1044 -15.35 -78.79 -12.17
CA ARG A 1044 -14.41 -78.08 -11.29
C ARG A 1044 -13.87 -76.79 -11.90
N ILE A 1045 -13.59 -76.77 -13.20
CA ILE A 1045 -13.19 -75.55 -13.92
C ILE A 1045 -14.36 -74.57 -13.96
N LEU A 1046 -15.60 -75.02 -14.12
CA LEU A 1046 -16.79 -74.16 -14.11
C LEU A 1046 -17.05 -73.57 -12.72
N GLU A 1047 -16.90 -74.34 -11.64
CA GLU A 1047 -17.01 -73.83 -10.26
C GLU A 1047 -15.89 -72.84 -9.92
N GLU A 1048 -14.64 -73.12 -10.30
CA GLU A 1048 -13.54 -72.17 -10.12
C GLU A 1048 -13.70 -70.94 -11.04
N GLN A 1049 -14.26 -71.08 -12.25
CA GLN A 1049 -14.64 -69.95 -13.11
C GLN A 1049 -15.76 -69.10 -12.49
N GLN A 1050 -16.76 -69.71 -11.84
CA GLN A 1050 -17.81 -68.97 -11.13
C GLN A 1050 -17.27 -68.23 -9.91
N LYS A 1051 -16.34 -68.84 -9.15
CA LYS A 1051 -15.66 -68.14 -8.03
C LYS A 1051 -14.78 -67.00 -8.53
N VAL A 1052 -14.04 -67.20 -9.62
CA VAL A 1052 -13.24 -66.15 -10.26
C VAL A 1052 -14.12 -65.03 -10.81
N GLN A 1053 -15.28 -65.34 -11.38
CA GLN A 1053 -16.26 -64.33 -11.82
C GLN A 1053 -16.83 -63.53 -10.64
N GLN A 1054 -17.23 -64.19 -9.55
CA GLN A 1054 -17.72 -63.48 -8.35
C GLN A 1054 -16.63 -62.62 -7.71
N LEU A 1055 -15.37 -63.08 -7.69
CA LEU A 1055 -14.24 -62.27 -7.23
C LEU A 1055 -13.94 -61.11 -8.18
N GLN A 1056 -14.02 -61.31 -9.50
CA GLN A 1056 -13.90 -60.24 -10.49
C GLN A 1056 -15.02 -59.21 -10.38
N GLU A 1057 -16.27 -59.62 -10.14
CA GLU A 1057 -17.40 -58.72 -9.92
C GLU A 1057 -17.27 -57.94 -8.61
N ARG A 1058 -16.78 -58.57 -7.53
CA ARG A 1058 -16.47 -57.86 -6.28
C ARG A 1058 -15.32 -56.86 -6.45
N MET A 1059 -14.26 -57.24 -7.17
CA MET A 1059 -13.16 -56.31 -7.48
C MET A 1059 -13.62 -55.18 -8.40
N ARG A 1060 -14.49 -55.44 -9.39
CA ARG A 1060 -15.08 -54.40 -10.24
C ARG A 1060 -16.01 -53.48 -9.47
N PHE A 1061 -16.85 -54.02 -8.60
CA PHE A 1061 -17.73 -53.21 -7.74
C PHE A 1061 -16.91 -52.33 -6.80
N HIS A 1062 -15.85 -52.86 -6.19
CA HIS A 1062 -14.95 -52.08 -5.35
C HIS A 1062 -14.19 -51.02 -6.17
N ALA A 1063 -13.69 -51.37 -7.36
CA ALA A 1063 -13.04 -50.42 -8.27
C ALA A 1063 -14.00 -49.33 -8.77
N GLU A 1064 -15.26 -49.65 -9.05
CA GLU A 1064 -16.30 -48.68 -9.40
C GLU A 1064 -16.67 -47.78 -8.23
N GLN A 1065 -16.70 -48.31 -7.00
CA GLN A 1065 -16.95 -47.53 -5.79
C GLN A 1065 -15.80 -46.57 -5.49
N THR A 1066 -14.54 -47.03 -5.61
CA THR A 1066 -13.36 -46.17 -5.47
C THR A 1066 -13.29 -45.13 -6.58
N ASN A 1067 -13.61 -45.50 -7.83
CA ASN A 1067 -13.65 -44.55 -8.94
C ASN A 1067 -14.77 -43.52 -8.79
N ARG A 1068 -15.94 -43.89 -8.25
CA ARG A 1068 -17.01 -42.92 -7.92
C ARG A 1068 -16.58 -41.97 -6.81
N GLN A 1069 -15.91 -42.46 -5.78
CA GLN A 1069 -15.36 -41.58 -4.73
C GLN A 1069 -14.28 -40.64 -5.29
N LEU A 1070 -13.40 -41.15 -6.15
CA LEU A 1070 -12.37 -40.33 -6.80
C LEU A 1070 -12.98 -39.27 -7.73
N ALA A 1071 -14.04 -39.61 -8.47
CA ALA A 1071 -14.76 -38.68 -9.34
C ALA A 1071 -15.47 -37.57 -8.55
N VAL A 1072 -16.06 -37.90 -7.39
CA VAL A 1072 -16.67 -36.88 -6.51
C VAL A 1072 -15.61 -35.95 -5.93
N GLN A 1073 -14.45 -36.48 -5.52
CA GLN A 1073 -13.34 -35.62 -5.07
C GLN A 1073 -12.78 -34.76 -6.20
N GLN A 1074 -12.66 -35.29 -7.43
CA GLN A 1074 -12.27 -34.52 -8.60
C GLN A 1074 -13.28 -33.40 -8.90
N GLU A 1075 -14.58 -33.65 -8.82
CA GLU A 1075 -15.62 -32.63 -9.03
C GLU A 1075 -15.60 -31.54 -7.95
N GLU A 1076 -15.30 -31.89 -6.69
CA GLU A 1076 -15.10 -30.92 -5.61
C GLU A 1076 -13.84 -30.07 -5.81
N HIS A 1077 -12.73 -30.67 -6.25
CA HIS A 1077 -11.52 -29.95 -6.62
C HIS A 1077 -11.74 -29.03 -7.82
N GLU A 1078 -12.49 -29.48 -8.83
CA GLU A 1078 -12.83 -28.68 -10.00
C GLU A 1078 -13.72 -27.50 -9.63
N LYS A 1079 -14.70 -27.68 -8.73
CA LYS A 1079 -15.52 -26.59 -8.19
C LYS A 1079 -14.68 -25.59 -7.39
N LEU A 1080 -13.68 -26.07 -6.64
CA LEU A 1080 -12.76 -25.20 -5.91
C LEU A 1080 -11.87 -24.39 -6.88
N LEU A 1081 -11.37 -25.03 -7.94
CA LEU A 1081 -10.58 -24.39 -8.99
C LEU A 1081 -11.40 -23.32 -9.73
N ARG A 1082 -12.66 -23.61 -10.10
CA ARG A 1082 -13.54 -22.60 -10.72
C ARG A 1082 -13.79 -21.40 -9.82
N ARG A 1083 -14.04 -21.61 -8.51
CA ARG A 1083 -14.16 -20.51 -7.55
C ARG A 1083 -12.87 -19.71 -7.40
N MET A 1084 -11.72 -20.38 -7.49
CA MET A 1084 -10.42 -19.72 -7.44
C MET A 1084 -10.16 -18.93 -8.73
N GLU A 1085 -10.57 -19.43 -9.88
CA GLU A 1085 -10.49 -18.77 -11.19
C GLU A 1085 -11.42 -17.56 -11.27
N GLU A 1086 -12.67 -17.65 -10.80
CA GLU A 1086 -13.59 -16.52 -10.67
C GLU A 1086 -12.99 -15.41 -9.78
N ARG A 1087 -12.43 -15.80 -8.61
CA ARG A 1087 -11.74 -14.83 -7.73
C ARG A 1087 -10.49 -14.23 -8.37
N MET A 1088 -9.77 -14.99 -9.18
CA MET A 1088 -8.59 -14.51 -9.90
C MET A 1088 -9.01 -13.50 -10.98
N GLN A 1089 -10.08 -13.77 -11.72
CA GLN A 1089 -10.66 -12.84 -12.69
C GLN A 1089 -11.14 -11.54 -12.04
N ASP A 1090 -11.79 -11.62 -10.86
CA ASP A 1090 -12.19 -10.43 -10.10
C ASP A 1090 -10.98 -9.60 -9.66
N VAL A 1091 -9.89 -10.24 -9.21
CA VAL A 1091 -8.65 -9.55 -8.84
C VAL A 1091 -7.96 -8.95 -10.07
N GLU A 1092 -7.93 -9.66 -11.20
CA GLU A 1092 -7.39 -9.15 -12.47
C GLU A 1092 -8.19 -7.95 -12.99
N MET A 1093 -9.52 -7.99 -12.89
CA MET A 1093 -10.41 -6.88 -13.23
C MET A 1093 -10.15 -5.67 -12.33
N ASN A 1094 -10.04 -5.90 -11.01
CA ASN A 1094 -9.71 -4.84 -10.05
C ASN A 1094 -8.31 -4.26 -10.29
N LEU A 1095 -7.32 -5.08 -10.57
CA LEU A 1095 -5.97 -4.62 -10.94
C LEU A 1095 -5.97 -3.82 -12.24
N LYS A 1096 -6.77 -4.22 -13.24
CA LYS A 1096 -6.94 -3.47 -14.49
C LYS A 1096 -7.58 -2.11 -14.24
N ASN A 1097 -8.61 -2.05 -13.39
CA ASN A 1097 -9.27 -0.81 -13.00
C ASN A 1097 -8.33 0.12 -12.22
N VAL A 1098 -7.56 -0.42 -11.26
CA VAL A 1098 -6.53 0.34 -10.53
C VAL A 1098 -5.44 0.83 -11.48
N ARG A 1099 -5.03 0.03 -12.46
CA ARG A 1099 -4.04 0.42 -13.46
C ARG A 1099 -4.53 1.56 -14.35
N ILE A 1100 -5.78 1.52 -14.78
CA ILE A 1100 -6.41 2.61 -15.55
C ILE A 1100 -6.48 3.87 -14.70
N MET A 1101 -6.92 3.77 -13.44
CA MET A 1101 -6.98 4.92 -12.54
C MET A 1101 -5.59 5.52 -12.27
N LEU A 1102 -4.57 4.69 -12.09
CA LEU A 1102 -3.18 5.14 -11.91
C LEU A 1102 -2.66 5.80 -13.19
N GLN A 1103 -2.97 5.27 -14.37
CA GLN A 1103 -2.60 5.87 -15.65
C GLN A 1103 -3.25 7.24 -15.82
N GLU A 1104 -4.56 7.36 -15.55
CA GLU A 1104 -5.27 8.65 -15.57
C GLU A 1104 -4.68 9.66 -14.57
N LYS A 1105 -4.24 9.19 -13.39
CA LYS A 1105 -3.58 10.06 -12.39
C LYS A 1105 -2.19 10.50 -12.84
N VAL A 1106 -1.43 9.62 -13.51
CA VAL A 1106 -0.13 9.97 -14.10
C VAL A 1106 -0.33 10.98 -15.23
N ASP A 1107 -1.33 10.80 -16.09
CA ASP A 1107 -1.61 11.71 -17.19
C ASP A 1107 -2.07 13.09 -16.66
N GLN A 1108 -2.89 13.12 -15.60
CA GLN A 1108 -3.25 14.36 -14.90
C GLN A 1108 -2.03 15.08 -14.30
N LEU A 1109 -1.10 14.33 -13.70
CA LEU A 1109 0.14 14.92 -13.14
C LEU A 1109 1.06 15.44 -14.26
N ASN A 1110 1.18 14.74 -15.37
CA ASN A 1110 1.94 15.20 -16.53
C ASN A 1110 1.35 16.47 -17.13
N GLU A 1111 0.02 16.55 -17.26
CA GLU A 1111 -0.65 17.75 -17.75
C GLU A 1111 -0.48 18.94 -16.79
N GLN A 1112 -0.48 18.69 -15.47
CA GLN A 1112 -0.15 19.73 -14.49
C GLN A 1112 1.31 20.17 -14.56
N LEU A 1113 2.26 19.25 -14.78
CA LEU A 1113 3.66 19.60 -14.97
C LEU A 1113 3.87 20.44 -16.23
N GLU A 1114 3.18 20.13 -17.33
CA GLU A 1114 3.22 20.95 -18.54
C GLU A 1114 2.60 22.34 -18.33
N LYS A 1115 1.47 22.42 -17.61
CA LYS A 1115 0.85 23.71 -17.24
C LYS A 1115 1.77 24.53 -16.34
N ASN A 1116 2.43 23.91 -15.38
CA ASN A 1116 3.42 24.56 -14.52
C ASN A 1116 4.64 25.03 -15.33
N ALA A 1117 5.15 24.21 -16.26
CA ALA A 1117 6.24 24.61 -17.14
C ALA A 1117 5.87 25.81 -18.02
N LYS A 1118 4.64 25.86 -18.54
CA LYS A 1118 4.10 27.01 -19.29
C LYS A 1118 3.96 28.25 -18.41
N SER A 1119 3.48 28.09 -17.16
CA SER A 1119 3.40 29.18 -16.19
C SER A 1119 4.78 29.72 -15.80
N ASP A 1120 5.78 28.85 -15.63
CA ASP A 1120 7.16 29.25 -15.34
C ASP A 1120 7.78 30.00 -16.52
N LEU A 1121 7.45 29.62 -17.75
CA LEU A 1121 7.89 30.35 -18.96
C LEU A 1121 7.25 31.74 -19.01
N LEU A 1122 5.94 31.84 -18.79
CA LEU A 1122 5.23 33.11 -18.74
C LEU A 1122 5.76 34.01 -17.62
N LEU A 1123 6.06 33.44 -16.45
CA LEU A 1123 6.66 34.17 -15.34
C LEU A 1123 8.03 34.73 -15.72
N LYS A 1124 8.88 33.94 -16.39
CA LYS A 1124 10.18 34.41 -16.92
C LYS A 1124 9.99 35.55 -17.92
N ASP A 1125 9.05 35.42 -18.84
CA ASP A 1125 8.77 36.45 -19.84
C ASP A 1125 8.28 37.76 -19.17
N LEU A 1126 7.41 37.65 -18.17
CA LEU A 1126 6.98 38.81 -17.35
C LEU A 1126 8.14 39.42 -16.55
N TYR A 1127 9.09 38.63 -16.05
CA TYR A 1127 10.29 39.17 -15.40
C TYR A 1127 11.19 39.90 -16.41
N VAL A 1128 11.33 39.39 -17.63
CA VAL A 1128 12.10 40.05 -18.70
C VAL A 1128 11.41 41.34 -19.11
N GLU A 1129 10.10 41.34 -19.29
CA GLU A 1129 9.30 42.53 -19.62
C GLU A 1129 9.38 43.57 -18.49
N ASN A 1130 9.24 43.17 -17.22
CA ASN A 1130 9.44 44.05 -16.08
C ASN A 1130 10.86 44.64 -16.03
N ALA A 1131 11.89 43.86 -16.37
CA ALA A 1131 13.25 44.37 -16.45
C ALA A 1131 13.43 45.39 -17.60
N GLN A 1132 12.75 45.18 -18.73
CA GLN A 1132 12.73 46.14 -19.84
C GLN A 1132 11.98 47.42 -19.48
N LEU A 1133 10.81 47.31 -18.83
CA LEU A 1133 10.04 48.44 -18.33
C LEU A 1133 10.84 49.25 -17.30
N MET A 1134 11.55 48.60 -16.38
CA MET A 1134 12.44 49.27 -15.44
C MET A 1134 13.57 50.03 -16.13
N LYS A 1135 14.18 49.45 -17.19
CA LYS A 1135 15.18 50.16 -18.00
C LYS A 1135 14.57 51.35 -18.75
N ALA A 1136 13.38 51.19 -19.31
CA ALA A 1136 12.67 52.27 -19.99
C ALA A 1136 12.34 53.42 -19.01
N LEU A 1137 11.87 53.08 -17.81
CA LEU A 1137 11.61 54.02 -16.72
C LEU A 1137 12.89 54.76 -16.30
N GLN A 1138 14.01 54.06 -16.16
CA GLN A 1138 15.30 54.68 -15.84
C GLN A 1138 15.74 55.68 -16.93
N VAL A 1139 15.51 55.35 -18.20
CA VAL A 1139 15.81 56.24 -19.33
C VAL A 1139 14.89 57.46 -19.34
N THR A 1140 13.59 57.29 -19.06
CA THR A 1140 12.64 58.41 -19.00
C THR A 1140 12.94 59.32 -17.80
N GLU A 1141 13.26 58.78 -16.63
CA GLU A 1141 13.72 59.55 -15.47
C GLU A 1141 15.01 60.33 -15.77
N GLN A 1142 15.97 59.72 -16.46
CA GLN A 1142 17.21 60.40 -16.83
C GLN A 1142 16.94 61.53 -17.85
N ARG A 1143 16.02 61.33 -18.80
CA ARG A 1143 15.57 62.37 -19.72
C ARG A 1143 14.86 63.50 -18.97
N GLN A 1144 14.01 63.18 -18.00
CA GLN A 1144 13.34 64.16 -17.15
C GLN A 1144 14.36 64.99 -16.36
N LYS A 1145 15.31 64.36 -15.66
CA LYS A 1145 16.39 65.07 -14.93
C LYS A 1145 17.21 65.98 -15.85
N ASN A 1146 17.47 65.56 -17.08
CA ASN A 1146 18.16 66.39 -18.06
C ASN A 1146 17.30 67.56 -18.55
N ALA A 1147 15.99 67.35 -18.72
CA ALA A 1147 15.04 68.41 -19.04
C ALA A 1147 14.92 69.42 -17.89
N GLU A 1148 14.83 68.96 -16.64
CA GLU A 1148 14.82 69.79 -15.44
C GLU A 1148 16.10 70.63 -15.31
N LYS A 1149 17.28 70.04 -15.53
CA LYS A 1149 18.55 70.79 -15.57
C LYS A 1149 18.57 71.87 -16.65
N LYS A 1150 18.05 71.56 -17.84
CA LYS A 1150 17.92 72.56 -18.92
C LYS A 1150 16.93 73.66 -18.54
N ASN A 1151 15.83 73.31 -17.87
CA ASN A 1151 14.82 74.27 -17.43
C ASN A 1151 15.42 75.20 -16.36
N TYR A 1152 16.16 74.67 -15.41
CA TYR A 1152 16.90 75.47 -14.42
C TYR A 1152 17.91 76.43 -15.09
N LEU A 1153 18.66 75.96 -16.08
CA LEU A 1153 19.57 76.81 -16.87
C LEU A 1153 18.83 77.91 -17.66
N LEU A 1154 17.62 77.62 -18.15
CA LEU A 1154 16.78 78.61 -18.82
C LEU A 1154 16.23 79.62 -17.82
N GLU A 1155 15.78 79.19 -16.65
CA GLU A 1155 15.37 80.07 -15.54
C GLU A 1155 16.50 80.99 -15.09
N ASP A 1156 17.73 80.47 -14.96
CA ASP A 1156 18.93 81.27 -14.65
C ASP A 1156 19.23 82.29 -15.75
N LYS A 1157 19.11 81.90 -17.03
CA LYS A 1157 19.26 82.82 -18.17
C LYS A 1157 18.16 83.88 -18.18
N ILE A 1158 16.92 83.51 -17.92
CA ILE A 1158 15.78 84.44 -17.79
C ILE A 1158 16.03 85.41 -16.63
N ALA A 1159 16.52 84.93 -15.49
CA ALA A 1159 16.88 85.76 -14.35
C ALA A 1159 18.05 86.72 -14.67
N ALA A 1160 19.06 86.26 -15.40
CA ALA A 1160 20.18 87.08 -15.87
C ALA A 1160 19.72 88.15 -16.88
N LEU A 1161 18.89 87.77 -17.86
CA LEU A 1161 18.28 88.69 -18.82
C LEU A 1161 17.40 89.73 -18.11
N ASN A 1162 16.58 89.32 -17.14
CA ASN A 1162 15.80 90.23 -16.30
C ASN A 1162 16.68 91.19 -15.49
N LYS A 1163 17.86 90.73 -15.04
CA LYS A 1163 18.84 91.57 -14.33
C LYS A 1163 19.52 92.57 -15.28
N VAL A 1164 19.77 92.18 -16.54
CA VAL A 1164 20.28 93.07 -17.58
C VAL A 1164 19.20 94.07 -18.01
N LEU A 1165 17.96 93.64 -18.24
CA LEU A 1165 16.81 94.51 -18.50
C LEU A 1165 16.61 95.53 -17.38
N LYS A 1166 16.72 95.12 -16.10
CA LYS A 1166 16.69 96.05 -14.95
C LYS A 1166 17.87 97.03 -14.91
N LYS A 1167 19.02 96.71 -15.50
CA LYS A 1167 20.17 97.62 -15.63
C LYS A 1167 20.06 98.54 -16.85
N ILE A 1168 19.43 98.09 -17.93
CA ILE A 1168 19.21 98.87 -19.15
C ILE A 1168 18.02 99.81 -19.00
N ALA A 1169 16.96 99.42 -18.28
CA ALA A 1169 15.76 100.23 -18.07
C ALA A 1169 16.05 101.64 -17.49
N PRO A 1170 17.00 101.85 -16.54
CA PRO A 1170 17.39 103.21 -16.14
C PRO A 1170 18.38 103.89 -17.10
N ALA A 1171 19.04 103.17 -18.02
CA ALA A 1171 19.92 103.76 -19.04
C ALA A 1171 19.16 104.22 -20.29
N SER A 1172 18.02 103.60 -20.64
CA SER A 1172 17.12 104.05 -21.71
C SER A 1172 16.12 105.13 -21.28
N LEU A 1173 16.20 105.60 -20.03
CA LEU A 1173 15.48 106.76 -19.50
C LEU A 1173 16.40 107.97 -19.23
N THR A 1174 17.64 107.92 -19.74
CA THR A 1174 18.52 109.08 -19.88
C THR A 1174 19.11 109.12 -21.29
N VAL A 1175 18.27 109.46 -22.27
CA VAL A 1175 18.48 110.40 -23.39
C VAL A 1175 17.12 110.63 -24.05
#